data_AF-A0A1I2HU85-F1
#
_entry.id   AF-A0A1I2HU85-F1
#
_cell.length_a   1.000
_cell.length_b   1.000
_cell.length_c   1.000
_cell.angle_alpha   90.00
_cell.angle_beta   90.00
_cell.angle_gamma   90.00
#
_symmetry.space_group_name_H-M   'P 1'
#
loop_
_entity.id
_entity.type
_entity.pdbx_description
1 polymer ?
#
loop_
_entity_poly.entity_id
_entity_poly.type
_entity_poly.pdbx_seq_one_letter_code
_entity_poly.pdbx_strand_id
1 'polypeptide(L)'
;MELAKVRNIGISAHIDSGKTTLSERILFYSGKIHKIEEVKGKSGVGATMDSMDLEREKGITIQSAATFLEWKDHFLNLIDTPGHVDFTIEVERALSVLDGAILVLCSVGGVQSQSITVDRQMKRYRVPRLAFINKMDRSGADPFKVTRQLREKLRHNAHLVTYPIGAEDQFEGVVDLLTRDALYFDGDNGEKIRREPCPENLKAVVEEYREKLVEALGDFDDDIMSRFLEGEAAAVTAEEIEPVLRKAVLSLNFTPVFVGSAYKNKAVQHLLDGVVKYLPAPYEVKNVAFQVAADGKETEVELKSEENAPLCALAFKLEEGKYGQLTYIRIYQGHVQKGDTIFNTRTGKKNKVGRLVRMHADEMVDIEEVGAGHIAAFFGIDCASGDTFTGPDVLYSMRSMFVPAPVISYAVTPTKKDMLANFSKALNRFSKEDPTFRVHRDEESGETIIQGMGELHLDIYIERMKREYQVETTVGEPQVAYRETITQEVPFTYTHKKQTGGSGQYAKIGGVMRPLPEDAPDKIYRFVDNVVGGKIPREYIPSCDNGFRQSLDRGVLIGFPVVGVEMEVNDGAAHAVDSSDMAFQIAARAAFKETMPKAGPQVLEPIMKVVVETPEEFQGGIQGGLVRRRGNIVNSESSMGISVIEAHVPLATMFGYSTELRSMSQGKAEYTMEFERYEAVPRQVQDELIKKYAGNKKG
;
A
#
# COMPACT_ATOMS: atom_id res chain seq x y z
N MET A 1 -1.11 -31.38 1.10
CA MET A 1 0.18 -30.86 1.62
C MET A 1 -0.04 -30.51 3.09
N GLU A 2 0.91 -30.78 3.97
CA GLU A 2 0.74 -30.47 5.40
C GLU A 2 0.81 -28.94 5.62
N LEU A 3 -0.30 -28.32 6.03
CA LEU A 3 -0.38 -26.86 6.21
C LEU A 3 0.66 -26.30 7.19
N ALA A 4 1.08 -27.11 8.17
CA ALA A 4 2.15 -26.76 9.12
C ALA A 4 3.49 -26.41 8.44
N LYS A 5 3.71 -26.92 7.24
CA LYS A 5 4.94 -26.71 6.46
C LYS A 5 4.82 -25.60 5.42
N VAL A 6 3.67 -24.92 5.34
CA VAL A 6 3.45 -23.83 4.39
C VAL A 6 3.77 -22.49 5.05
N ARG A 7 4.42 -21.58 4.33
CA ARG A 7 4.63 -20.18 4.72
C ARG A 7 4.26 -19.29 3.54
N ASN A 8 3.41 -18.29 3.77
CA ASN A 8 3.09 -17.27 2.76
C ASN A 8 3.69 -15.96 3.22
N ILE A 9 4.81 -15.58 2.59
CA ILE A 9 5.65 -14.48 3.04
C ILE A 9 5.79 -13.39 1.99
N GLY A 10 5.78 -12.14 2.44
CA GLY A 10 6.14 -10.99 1.62
C GLY A 10 7.47 -10.40 2.01
N ILE A 11 8.19 -9.83 1.04
CA ILE A 11 9.34 -8.96 1.32
C ILE A 11 8.91 -7.52 1.08
N SER A 12 8.97 -6.68 2.11
CA SER A 12 8.58 -5.28 2.05
C SER A 12 9.65 -4.39 2.68
N ALA A 13 9.86 -3.20 2.11
CA ALA A 13 10.98 -2.32 2.47
C ALA A 13 10.84 -0.98 1.78
N HIS A 14 11.66 -0.02 2.19
CA HIS A 14 11.90 1.20 1.42
C HIS A 14 12.62 0.92 0.07
N ILE A 15 12.61 1.92 -0.82
CA ILE A 15 13.37 1.93 -2.08
C ILE A 15 14.87 1.76 -1.77
N ASP A 16 15.62 1.11 -2.67
CA ASP A 16 17.04 0.77 -2.48
C ASP A 16 17.40 0.17 -1.10
N SER A 17 16.48 -0.56 -0.45
CA SER A 17 16.82 -1.35 0.75
C SER A 17 17.36 -2.75 0.40
N GLY A 18 17.40 -3.07 -0.90
CA GLY A 18 17.89 -4.36 -1.42
C GLY A 18 16.88 -5.50 -1.35
N LYS A 19 15.57 -5.21 -1.52
CA LYS A 19 14.50 -6.23 -1.57
C LYS A 19 14.72 -7.25 -2.68
N THR A 20 14.78 -6.79 -3.92
CA THR A 20 14.96 -7.65 -5.10
C THR A 20 16.24 -8.45 -5.00
N THR A 21 17.33 -7.83 -4.53
CA THR A 21 18.60 -8.54 -4.24
C THR A 21 18.39 -9.64 -3.21
N LEU A 22 17.66 -9.39 -2.12
CA LEU A 22 17.36 -10.41 -1.11
C LEU A 22 16.48 -11.53 -1.69
N SER A 23 15.42 -11.20 -2.43
CA SER A 23 14.55 -12.17 -3.12
C SER A 23 15.34 -13.09 -4.04
N GLU A 24 16.30 -12.53 -4.79
CA GLU A 24 17.16 -13.28 -5.70
C GLU A 24 18.12 -14.22 -4.95
N ARG A 25 18.69 -13.78 -3.82
CA ARG A 25 19.50 -14.68 -2.98
C ARG A 25 18.65 -15.80 -2.38
N ILE A 26 17.42 -15.52 -1.98
CA ILE A 26 16.48 -16.53 -1.47
C ILE A 26 16.17 -17.58 -2.56
N LEU A 27 15.93 -17.13 -3.80
CA LEU A 27 15.75 -18.03 -4.94
C LEU A 27 16.99 -18.90 -5.19
N PHE A 28 18.19 -18.32 -5.09
CA PHE A 28 19.44 -19.05 -5.30
C PHE A 28 19.66 -20.13 -4.23
N TYR A 29 19.53 -19.77 -2.95
CA TYR A 29 19.76 -20.72 -1.85
C TYR A 29 18.68 -21.81 -1.76
N SER A 30 17.46 -21.53 -2.23
CA SER A 30 16.41 -22.57 -2.36
C SER A 30 16.57 -23.45 -3.62
N GLY A 31 17.63 -23.24 -4.41
CA GLY A 31 17.94 -24.02 -5.60
C GLY A 31 17.05 -23.72 -6.81
N LYS A 32 16.28 -22.62 -6.79
CA LYS A 32 15.41 -22.23 -7.91
C LYS A 32 16.16 -21.56 -9.05
N ILE A 33 17.20 -20.79 -8.75
CA ILE A 33 18.09 -20.20 -9.77
C ILE A 33 19.50 -20.75 -9.58
N HIS A 34 20.18 -21.04 -10.68
CA HIS A 34 21.55 -21.59 -10.67
C HIS A 34 22.64 -20.52 -10.71
N LYS A 35 22.26 -19.27 -11.00
CA LYS A 35 23.17 -18.13 -11.10
C LYS A 35 22.47 -16.91 -10.56
N ILE A 36 23.24 -16.07 -9.89
CA ILE A 36 22.73 -14.82 -9.34
C ILE A 36 23.10 -13.69 -10.28
N GLU A 37 22.12 -12.86 -10.60
CA GLU A 37 22.30 -11.66 -11.40
C GLU A 37 22.09 -10.43 -10.51
N GLU A 38 22.38 -9.24 -11.04
CA GLU A 38 22.22 -8.00 -10.28
C GLU A 38 21.24 -7.10 -11.02
N VAL A 39 20.38 -6.40 -10.26
CA VAL A 39 19.37 -5.46 -10.79
C VAL A 39 19.99 -4.43 -11.75
N LYS A 40 21.24 -3.99 -11.50
CA LYS A 40 22.01 -3.10 -12.39
C LYS A 40 23.34 -3.71 -12.85
N GLY A 41 23.34 -5.03 -13.09
CA GLY A 41 24.53 -5.76 -13.53
C GLY A 41 24.97 -5.38 -14.95
N LYS A 42 26.29 -5.45 -15.21
CA LYS A 42 26.87 -5.23 -16.56
C LYS A 42 26.41 -6.26 -17.61
N SER A 43 25.75 -7.34 -17.20
CA SER A 43 25.25 -8.41 -18.07
C SER A 43 24.01 -8.01 -18.87
N GLY A 44 23.27 -6.98 -18.45
CA GLY A 44 22.04 -6.53 -19.13
C GLY A 44 20.83 -7.46 -19.00
N VAL A 45 20.95 -8.58 -18.28
CA VAL A 45 19.89 -9.59 -18.11
C VAL A 45 18.91 -9.22 -16.96
N GLY A 46 19.40 -8.56 -15.90
CA GLY A 46 18.60 -8.08 -14.76
C GLY A 46 18.22 -9.18 -13.76
N ALA A 47 17.63 -8.81 -12.61
CA ALA A 47 17.20 -9.79 -11.61
C ALA A 47 15.99 -10.60 -12.08
N THR A 48 15.89 -11.89 -11.73
CA THR A 48 14.80 -12.78 -12.19
C THR A 48 13.41 -12.31 -11.78
N MET A 49 13.29 -11.62 -10.65
CA MET A 49 12.00 -11.12 -10.13
C MET A 49 11.49 -9.88 -10.87
N ASP A 50 12.37 -9.13 -11.54
CA ASP A 50 12.03 -7.97 -12.36
C ASP A 50 11.80 -8.45 -13.81
N SER A 51 10.60 -8.97 -14.06
CA SER A 51 10.23 -9.61 -15.33
C SER A 51 9.90 -8.62 -16.44
N MET A 52 9.51 -7.39 -16.09
CA MET A 52 9.18 -6.36 -17.07
C MET A 52 10.45 -5.63 -17.53
N ASP A 53 10.55 -5.36 -18.83
CA ASP A 53 11.67 -4.56 -19.38
C ASP A 53 11.81 -3.19 -18.68
N LEU A 54 10.69 -2.59 -18.28
CA LEU A 54 10.65 -1.33 -17.55
C LEU A 54 11.24 -1.41 -16.14
N GLU A 55 11.03 -2.53 -15.44
CA GLU A 55 11.59 -2.75 -14.11
C GLU A 55 13.12 -2.81 -14.20
N ARG A 56 13.65 -3.52 -15.21
CA ARG A 56 15.09 -3.61 -15.47
C ARG A 56 15.71 -2.28 -15.88
N GLU A 57 15.04 -1.50 -16.73
CA GLU A 57 15.51 -0.18 -17.16
C GLU A 57 15.55 0.84 -16.00
N LYS A 58 14.52 0.83 -15.15
CA LYS A 58 14.39 1.78 -14.03
C LYS A 58 15.09 1.29 -12.76
N GLY A 59 15.37 -0.01 -12.64
CA GLY A 59 15.93 -0.66 -11.46
C GLY A 59 15.00 -0.63 -10.24
N ILE A 60 13.69 -0.75 -10.47
CA ILE A 60 12.64 -0.77 -9.42
C ILE A 60 11.63 -1.87 -9.74
N THR A 61 11.07 -2.48 -8.71
CA THR A 61 9.95 -3.42 -8.82
C THR A 61 8.63 -2.64 -8.91
N ILE A 62 7.83 -2.90 -9.94
CA ILE A 62 6.58 -2.20 -10.28
C ILE A 62 5.39 -3.08 -9.91
N GLN A 63 5.40 -4.35 -10.33
CA GLN A 63 4.35 -5.32 -10.00
C GLN A 63 4.85 -6.29 -8.94
N SER A 64 3.94 -6.77 -8.09
CA SER A 64 4.28 -7.82 -7.14
C SER A 64 4.59 -9.14 -7.86
N ALA A 65 5.75 -9.74 -7.61
CA ALA A 65 6.16 -11.02 -8.19
C ALA A 65 5.91 -12.15 -7.18
N ALA A 66 5.17 -13.18 -7.59
CA ALA A 66 4.84 -14.33 -6.74
C ALA A 66 5.59 -15.57 -7.20
N THR A 67 6.29 -16.23 -6.29
CA THR A 67 7.07 -17.43 -6.58
C THR A 67 6.89 -18.48 -5.48
N PHE A 68 7.05 -19.75 -5.86
CA PHE A 68 7.00 -20.88 -4.95
C PHE A 68 8.40 -21.48 -4.80
N LEU A 69 8.85 -21.71 -3.56
CA LEU A 69 10.14 -22.33 -3.25
C LEU A 69 10.08 -23.27 -2.05
N GLU A 70 11.12 -24.08 -1.91
CA GLU A 70 11.25 -25.05 -0.81
C GLU A 70 12.49 -24.74 0.01
N TRP A 71 12.36 -24.76 1.34
CA TRP A 71 13.47 -24.56 2.28
C TRP A 71 13.30 -25.49 3.48
N LYS A 72 14.24 -26.43 3.67
CA LYS A 72 14.24 -27.40 4.79
C LYS A 72 12.87 -28.08 5.01
N ASP A 73 12.38 -28.74 3.98
CA ASP A 73 11.07 -29.44 3.95
C ASP A 73 9.84 -28.53 4.17
N HIS A 74 9.99 -27.20 4.04
CA HIS A 74 8.89 -26.25 4.10
C HIS A 74 8.65 -25.61 2.72
N PHE A 75 7.38 -25.39 2.42
CA PHE A 75 6.92 -24.74 1.20
C PHE A 75 6.69 -23.25 1.46
N LEU A 76 7.45 -22.40 0.77
CA LEU A 76 7.38 -20.94 0.90
C LEU A 76 6.77 -20.36 -0.37
N ASN A 77 5.66 -19.64 -0.22
CA ASN A 77 5.16 -18.72 -1.24
C ASN A 77 5.75 -17.34 -0.94
N LEU A 78 6.65 -16.87 -1.81
CA LEU A 78 7.29 -15.58 -1.70
C LEU A 78 6.58 -14.58 -2.61
N ILE A 79 6.15 -13.45 -2.05
CA ILE A 79 5.65 -12.30 -2.80
C ILE A 79 6.63 -11.14 -2.62
N ASP A 80 7.34 -10.76 -3.68
CA ASP A 80 8.16 -9.55 -3.67
C ASP A 80 7.27 -8.34 -3.91
N THR A 81 7.35 -7.34 -3.03
CA THR A 81 6.46 -6.18 -3.06
C THR A 81 7.21 -4.93 -3.54
N PRO A 82 6.57 -4.07 -4.35
CA PRO A 82 7.15 -2.79 -4.73
C PRO A 82 7.55 -1.94 -3.52
N GLY A 83 8.70 -1.28 -3.61
CA GLY A 83 9.16 -0.34 -2.57
C GLY A 83 8.72 1.10 -2.74
N HIS A 84 8.16 1.41 -3.91
CA HIS A 84 7.90 2.78 -4.33
C HIS A 84 6.48 3.20 -3.95
N VAL A 85 6.34 4.46 -3.50
CA VAL A 85 5.09 5.07 -3.03
C VAL A 85 3.97 5.05 -4.08
N ASP A 86 4.31 5.30 -5.33
CA ASP A 86 3.41 5.21 -6.49
C ASP A 86 2.72 3.85 -6.65
N PHE A 87 3.31 2.77 -6.15
CA PHE A 87 2.79 1.39 -6.22
C PHE A 87 2.32 0.88 -4.86
N THR A 88 1.89 1.78 -3.96
CA THR A 88 1.37 1.43 -2.63
C THR A 88 0.21 0.44 -2.67
N ILE A 89 -0.61 0.45 -3.72
CA ILE A 89 -1.72 -0.50 -3.89
C ILE A 89 -1.25 -1.95 -4.08
N GLU A 90 -0.10 -2.18 -4.73
CA GLU A 90 0.51 -3.50 -4.86
C GLU A 90 0.95 -4.03 -3.49
N VAL A 91 1.45 -3.14 -2.62
CA VAL A 91 1.82 -3.48 -1.25
C VAL A 91 0.59 -3.80 -0.39
N GLU A 92 -0.47 -2.98 -0.47
CA GLU A 92 -1.75 -3.23 0.22
C GLU A 92 -2.32 -4.61 -0.16
N ARG A 93 -2.32 -4.90 -1.46
CA ARG A 93 -2.79 -6.17 -2.01
C ARG A 93 -1.96 -7.35 -1.53
N ALA A 94 -0.64 -7.26 -1.64
CA ALA A 94 0.24 -8.32 -1.18
C ALA A 94 0.03 -8.59 0.31
N LEU A 95 0.05 -7.55 1.15
CA LEU A 95 -0.12 -7.71 2.59
C LEU A 95 -1.50 -8.25 2.99
N SER A 96 -2.54 -8.05 2.19
CA SER A 96 -3.88 -8.63 2.45
C SER A 96 -3.93 -10.17 2.30
N VAL A 97 -2.96 -10.75 1.58
CA VAL A 97 -2.90 -12.17 1.20
C VAL A 97 -1.87 -12.95 2.00
N LEU A 98 -0.89 -12.26 2.56
CA LEU A 98 0.27 -12.84 3.22
C LEU A 98 -0.02 -13.18 4.68
N ASP A 99 0.56 -14.29 5.14
CA ASP A 99 0.48 -14.71 6.54
C ASP A 99 1.62 -14.11 7.36
N GLY A 100 2.75 -13.78 6.73
CA GLY A 100 3.90 -13.17 7.38
C GLY A 100 4.68 -12.26 6.44
N ALA A 101 5.58 -11.43 6.99
CA ALA A 101 6.41 -10.53 6.18
C ALA A 101 7.84 -10.40 6.70
N ILE A 102 8.76 -10.06 5.79
CA ILE A 102 10.11 -9.62 6.08
C ILE A 102 10.17 -8.12 5.81
N LEU A 103 10.35 -7.33 6.88
CA LEU A 103 10.59 -5.90 6.82
C LEU A 103 12.09 -5.65 6.64
N VAL A 104 12.50 -5.35 5.41
CA VAL A 104 13.91 -5.06 5.11
C VAL A 104 14.21 -3.59 5.37
N LEU A 105 15.33 -3.31 6.04
CA LEU A 105 15.79 -1.96 6.37
C LEU A 105 17.25 -1.81 5.95
N CYS A 106 17.64 -0.62 5.49
CA CYS A 106 19.03 -0.30 5.20
C CYS A 106 19.80 -0.03 6.50
N SER A 107 20.96 -0.65 6.68
CA SER A 107 21.86 -0.45 7.83
C SER A 107 22.31 1.01 8.02
N VAL A 108 22.34 1.80 6.94
CA VAL A 108 22.79 3.20 6.94
C VAL A 108 21.59 4.15 7.11
N GLY A 109 20.60 4.02 6.21
CA GLY A 109 19.42 4.90 6.14
C GLY A 109 18.41 4.67 7.25
N GLY A 110 18.31 3.44 7.77
CA GLY A 110 17.41 3.07 8.86
C GLY A 110 15.92 3.21 8.51
N VAL A 111 15.13 3.67 9.47
CA VAL A 111 13.67 3.84 9.29
C VAL A 111 13.36 5.15 8.58
N GLN A 112 12.90 5.03 7.33
CA GLN A 112 12.46 6.13 6.46
C GLN A 112 10.93 6.25 6.42
N SER A 113 10.38 7.31 5.81
CA SER A 113 8.93 7.56 5.75
C SER A 113 8.14 6.39 5.17
N GLN A 114 8.62 5.75 4.10
CA GLN A 114 7.96 4.59 3.50
C GLN A 114 8.03 3.37 4.39
N SER A 115 9.06 3.23 5.22
CA SER A 115 9.11 2.15 6.21
C SER A 115 7.96 2.30 7.22
N ILE A 116 7.61 3.55 7.58
CA ILE A 116 6.44 3.86 8.43
C ILE A 116 5.14 3.53 7.71
N THR A 117 5.03 3.89 6.42
CA THR A 117 3.82 3.60 5.62
C THR A 117 3.62 2.09 5.46
N VAL A 118 4.67 1.35 5.10
CA VAL A 118 4.65 -0.13 5.04
C VAL A 118 4.32 -0.74 6.40
N ASP A 119 4.88 -0.23 7.50
CA ASP A 119 4.55 -0.71 8.85
C ASP A 119 3.08 -0.48 9.21
N ARG A 120 2.53 0.71 8.88
CA ARG A 120 1.09 0.99 9.07
C ARG A 120 0.22 0.01 8.30
N GLN A 121 0.62 -0.36 7.07
CA GLN A 121 -0.07 -1.36 6.27
C GLN A 121 0.01 -2.75 6.91
N MET A 122 1.19 -3.19 7.34
CA MET A 122 1.37 -4.47 8.04
C MET A 122 0.53 -4.53 9.34
N LYS A 123 0.48 -3.43 10.10
CA LYS A 123 -0.37 -3.32 11.31
C LYS A 123 -1.86 -3.39 10.97
N ARG A 124 -2.30 -2.77 9.87
CA ARG A 124 -3.71 -2.80 9.41
C ARG A 124 -4.19 -4.22 9.12
N TYR A 125 -3.35 -5.02 8.47
CA TYR A 125 -3.64 -6.42 8.12
C TYR A 125 -3.19 -7.43 9.18
N ARG A 126 -2.64 -6.96 10.32
CA ARG A 126 -2.18 -7.80 11.43
C ARG A 126 -1.18 -8.88 11.01
N VAL A 127 -0.24 -8.53 10.13
CA VAL A 127 0.77 -9.45 9.60
C VAL A 127 1.98 -9.54 10.57
N PRO A 128 2.30 -10.73 11.12
CA PRO A 128 3.54 -10.97 11.85
C PRO A 128 4.77 -10.73 10.98
N ARG A 129 5.83 -10.18 11.57
CA ARG A 129 6.97 -9.72 10.78
C ARG A 129 8.32 -10.01 11.43
N LEU A 130 9.30 -10.30 10.58
CA LEU A 130 10.72 -10.30 10.93
C LEU A 130 11.35 -9.04 10.35
N ALA A 131 12.25 -8.39 11.09
CA ALA A 131 13.06 -7.31 10.54
C ALA A 131 14.40 -7.86 10.03
N PHE A 132 14.83 -7.42 8.85
CA PHE A 132 16.15 -7.74 8.31
C PHE A 132 16.90 -6.46 8.00
N ILE A 133 17.95 -6.18 8.76
CA ILE A 133 18.86 -5.06 8.51
C ILE A 133 19.87 -5.51 7.46
N ASN A 134 19.69 -4.99 6.25
CA ASN A 134 20.47 -5.31 5.07
C ASN A 134 21.58 -4.28 4.84
N LYS A 135 22.47 -4.57 3.89
CA LYS A 135 23.57 -3.70 3.45
C LYS A 135 24.61 -3.42 4.54
N MET A 136 24.88 -4.40 5.40
CA MET A 136 25.94 -4.31 6.42
C MET A 136 27.35 -4.07 5.86
N ASP A 137 27.53 -4.25 4.55
CA ASP A 137 28.76 -3.99 3.80
C ASP A 137 28.95 -2.52 3.40
N ARG A 138 27.95 -1.65 3.58
CA ARG A 138 28.09 -0.22 3.27
C ARG A 138 28.82 0.52 4.38
N SER A 139 29.56 1.57 4.01
CA SER A 139 30.18 2.46 4.99
C SER A 139 29.12 3.22 5.79
N GLY A 140 29.30 3.30 7.10
CA GLY A 140 28.31 3.79 8.04
C GLY A 140 27.19 2.79 8.37
N ALA A 141 27.42 1.48 8.21
CA ALA A 141 26.46 0.48 8.64
C ALA A 141 26.34 0.45 10.17
N ASP A 142 25.16 0.76 10.71
CA ASP A 142 24.88 0.72 12.15
C ASP A 142 23.55 -0.01 12.44
N PRO A 143 23.57 -1.33 12.65
CA PRO A 143 22.36 -2.10 12.91
C PRO A 143 21.75 -1.79 14.29
N PHE A 144 22.54 -1.25 15.23
CA PHE A 144 22.06 -0.89 16.56
C PHE A 144 21.23 0.40 16.51
N LYS A 145 21.68 1.40 15.73
CA LYS A 145 20.86 2.59 15.40
C LYS A 145 19.55 2.19 14.76
N VAL A 146 19.56 1.32 13.75
CA VAL A 146 18.32 0.89 13.07
C VAL A 146 17.38 0.16 14.02
N THR A 147 17.92 -0.69 14.91
CA THR A 147 17.13 -1.37 15.94
C THR A 147 16.50 -0.38 16.93
N ARG A 148 17.23 0.68 17.34
CA ARG A 148 16.64 1.76 18.15
C ARG A 148 15.54 2.51 17.40
N GLN A 149 15.76 2.83 16.12
CA GLN A 149 14.75 3.51 15.29
C GLN A 149 13.48 2.68 15.09
N LEU A 150 13.57 1.35 15.00
CA LEU A 150 12.40 0.46 15.02
C LEU A 150 11.56 0.66 16.28
N ARG A 151 12.19 0.81 17.45
CA ARG A 151 11.52 1.05 18.73
C ARG A 151 10.94 2.47 18.81
N GLU A 152 11.73 3.48 18.47
CA GLU A 152 11.34 4.89 18.64
C GLU A 152 10.34 5.36 17.57
N LYS A 153 10.61 5.07 16.29
CA LYS A 153 9.82 5.57 15.16
C LYS A 153 8.63 4.66 14.82
N LEU A 154 8.83 3.33 14.84
CA LEU A 154 7.75 2.37 14.52
C LEU A 154 7.03 1.83 15.75
N ARG A 155 7.53 2.08 16.97
CA ARG A 155 6.97 1.56 18.22
C ARG A 155 6.91 0.03 18.25
N HIS A 156 7.93 -0.63 17.70
CA HIS A 156 8.07 -2.08 17.79
C HIS A 156 8.82 -2.47 19.06
N ASN A 157 8.46 -3.61 19.66
CA ASN A 157 9.35 -4.29 20.59
C ASN A 157 10.40 -5.08 19.78
N ALA A 158 11.37 -4.36 19.23
CA ALA A 158 12.34 -4.92 18.29
C ALA A 158 13.64 -5.31 19.00
N HIS A 159 14.07 -6.57 18.93
CA HIS A 159 15.32 -7.05 19.55
C HIS A 159 16.16 -7.82 18.55
N LEU A 160 17.49 -7.63 18.61
CA LEU A 160 18.41 -8.43 17.82
C LEU A 160 18.26 -9.90 18.20
N VAL A 161 18.21 -10.77 17.20
CA VAL A 161 18.38 -12.22 17.35
C VAL A 161 19.71 -12.70 16.77
N THR A 162 20.32 -11.86 15.93
CA THR A 162 21.70 -12.05 15.43
C THR A 162 22.54 -10.82 15.72
N TYR A 163 23.75 -11.03 16.23
CA TYR A 163 24.73 -9.97 16.46
C TYR A 163 25.77 -9.94 15.32
N PRO A 164 26.10 -8.78 14.73
CA PRO A 164 27.04 -8.72 13.62
C PRO A 164 28.50 -8.95 14.05
N ILE A 165 29.27 -9.68 13.24
CA ILE A 165 30.73 -9.81 13.38
C ILE A 165 31.38 -8.82 12.39
N GLY A 166 31.83 -7.68 12.93
CA GLY A 166 32.33 -6.56 12.14
C GLY A 166 31.22 -5.74 11.48
N ALA A 167 31.61 -4.75 10.68
CA ALA A 167 30.72 -3.88 9.90
C ALA A 167 31.45 -3.38 8.65
N GLU A 168 30.70 -2.86 7.67
CA GLU A 168 31.23 -2.35 6.42
C GLU A 168 32.07 -3.42 5.68
N ASP A 169 33.26 -3.07 5.18
CA ASP A 169 34.18 -4.02 4.54
C ASP A 169 34.68 -5.13 5.48
N GLN A 170 34.59 -4.92 6.80
CA GLN A 170 34.97 -5.89 7.83
C GLN A 170 33.81 -6.77 8.29
N PHE A 171 32.62 -6.67 7.66
CA PHE A 171 31.50 -7.53 8.01
C PHE A 171 31.76 -8.97 7.57
N GLU A 172 32.05 -9.87 8.51
CA GLU A 172 32.48 -11.26 8.23
C GLU A 172 31.34 -12.28 8.39
N GLY A 173 30.43 -12.06 9.33
CA GLY A 173 29.40 -13.02 9.70
C GLY A 173 28.48 -12.50 10.79
N VAL A 174 27.75 -13.39 11.43
CA VAL A 174 26.84 -13.07 12.54
C VAL A 174 26.94 -14.10 13.66
N VAL A 175 26.69 -13.71 14.90
CA VAL A 175 26.50 -14.61 16.04
C VAL A 175 25.02 -14.78 16.28
N ASP A 176 24.52 -16.02 16.30
CA ASP A 176 23.15 -16.33 16.70
C ASP A 176 23.04 -16.17 18.23
N LEU A 177 22.19 -15.25 18.69
CA LEU A 177 22.04 -14.97 20.12
C LEU A 177 21.31 -16.08 20.87
N LEU A 178 20.64 -17.01 20.17
CA LEU A 178 19.95 -18.13 20.80
C LEU A 178 20.95 -19.25 21.11
N THR A 179 21.78 -19.63 20.14
CA THR A 179 22.72 -20.74 20.28
C THR A 179 24.11 -20.32 20.75
N ARG A 180 24.48 -19.05 20.58
CA ARG A 180 25.84 -18.48 20.78
C ARG A 180 26.87 -18.94 19.76
N ASP A 181 26.41 -19.50 18.63
CA ASP A 181 27.29 -19.88 17.54
C ASP A 181 27.55 -18.69 16.62
N ALA A 182 28.81 -18.48 16.27
CA ALA A 182 29.22 -17.65 15.15
C ALA A 182 29.01 -18.38 13.83
N LEU A 183 28.34 -17.70 12.90
CA LEU A 183 28.03 -18.14 11.56
C LEU A 183 28.88 -17.33 10.58
N TYR A 184 29.79 -18.03 9.90
CA TYR A 184 30.56 -17.52 8.77
C TYR A 184 30.04 -18.12 7.47
N PHE A 185 30.06 -17.33 6.40
CA PHE A 185 29.48 -17.69 5.10
C PHE A 185 30.60 -17.79 4.07
N ASP A 186 31.14 -19.00 3.91
CA ASP A 186 32.27 -19.30 3.04
C ASP A 186 31.80 -19.71 1.63
N GLY A 187 32.71 -19.59 0.66
CA GLY A 187 32.45 -19.85 -0.76
C GLY A 187 32.07 -18.59 -1.55
N ASP A 188 32.12 -18.68 -2.88
CA ASP A 188 31.97 -17.51 -3.77
C ASP A 188 30.63 -16.79 -3.58
N ASN A 189 29.56 -17.54 -3.25
CA ASN A 189 28.23 -17.02 -2.97
C ASN A 189 27.75 -17.32 -1.53
N GLY A 190 28.65 -17.53 -0.57
CA GLY A 190 28.29 -17.81 0.82
C GLY A 190 27.51 -19.11 1.02
N GLU A 191 27.68 -20.08 0.13
CA GLU A 191 26.94 -21.36 0.10
C GLU A 191 27.29 -22.29 1.27
N LYS A 192 28.49 -22.15 1.84
CA LYS A 192 28.98 -23.01 2.92
C LYS A 192 28.91 -22.25 4.25
N ILE A 193 27.95 -22.62 5.09
CA ILE A 193 27.81 -22.04 6.43
C ILE A 193 28.77 -22.78 7.37
N ARG A 194 29.81 -22.08 7.84
CA ARG A 194 30.73 -22.55 8.87
C ARG A 194 30.25 -22.05 10.23
N ARG A 195 30.01 -22.99 11.15
CA ARG A 195 29.57 -22.72 12.53
C ARG A 195 30.74 -22.88 13.48
N GLU A 196 30.99 -21.86 14.30
CA GLU A 196 32.06 -21.85 15.29
C GLU A 196 31.57 -21.25 16.61
N PRO A 197 32.23 -21.50 17.74
CA PRO A 197 31.92 -20.79 18.98
C PRO A 197 32.08 -19.28 18.82
N CYS A 198 31.27 -18.50 19.56
CA CYS A 198 31.40 -17.04 19.58
C CYS A 198 32.85 -16.57 19.83
N PRO A 199 33.39 -15.64 19.01
CA PRO A 199 34.72 -15.06 19.21
C PRO A 199 34.90 -14.48 20.61
N GLU A 200 36.07 -14.71 21.21
CA GLU A 200 36.35 -14.33 22.60
C GLU A 200 36.16 -12.83 22.86
N ASN A 201 36.51 -11.99 21.90
CA ASN A 201 36.36 -10.55 21.96
C ASN A 201 34.90 -10.06 21.90
N LEU A 202 33.97 -10.90 21.43
CA LEU A 202 32.55 -10.58 21.32
C LEU A 202 31.69 -11.21 22.42
N LYS A 203 32.18 -12.25 23.12
CA LYS A 203 31.40 -13.01 24.12
C LYS A 203 30.67 -12.12 25.14
N ALA A 204 31.37 -11.18 25.76
CA ALA A 204 30.79 -10.32 26.79
C ALA A 204 29.62 -9.48 26.26
N VAL A 205 29.78 -8.91 25.06
CA VAL A 205 28.74 -8.08 24.43
C VAL A 205 27.60 -8.94 23.90
N VAL A 206 27.90 -10.12 23.36
CA VAL A 206 26.88 -11.09 22.91
C VAL A 206 26.00 -11.52 24.07
N GLU A 207 26.56 -11.83 25.24
CA GLU A 207 25.76 -12.16 26.43
C GLU A 207 24.92 -10.95 26.91
N GLU A 208 25.44 -9.72 26.85
CA GLU A 208 24.64 -8.52 27.19
C GLU A 208 23.41 -8.36 26.27
N TYR A 209 23.58 -8.52 24.96
CA TYR A 209 22.46 -8.44 24.01
C TYR A 209 21.52 -9.63 24.12
N ARG A 210 22.05 -10.81 24.46
CA ARG A 210 21.26 -12.00 24.75
C ARG A 210 20.40 -11.82 26.00
N GLU A 211 20.95 -11.26 27.07
CA GLU A 211 20.24 -10.98 28.31
C GLU A 211 19.06 -10.02 28.05
N LYS A 212 19.28 -8.96 27.27
CA LYS A 212 18.21 -8.05 26.80
C LYS A 212 17.15 -8.74 25.94
N LEU A 213 17.51 -9.77 25.18
CA LEU A 213 16.56 -10.57 24.42
C LEU A 213 15.72 -11.45 25.36
N VAL A 214 16.36 -12.12 26.33
CA VAL A 214 15.70 -12.97 27.32
C VAL A 214 14.75 -12.15 28.21
N GLU A 215 15.19 -10.98 28.69
CA GLU A 215 14.36 -10.02 29.43
C GLU A 215 13.07 -9.70 28.68
N ALA A 216 13.18 -9.32 27.40
CA ALA A 216 12.04 -8.96 26.58
C ALA A 216 11.12 -10.15 26.25
N LEU A 217 11.65 -11.37 26.28
CA LEU A 217 10.85 -12.59 26.12
C LEU A 217 10.13 -13.01 27.41
N GLY A 218 10.61 -12.56 28.58
CA GLY A 218 9.93 -12.77 29.86
C GLY A 218 8.50 -12.23 29.88
N ASP A 219 8.20 -11.17 29.11
CA ASP A 219 6.84 -10.65 28.96
C ASP A 219 5.86 -11.65 28.31
N PHE A 220 6.37 -12.70 27.67
CA PHE A 220 5.59 -13.70 26.94
C PHE A 220 5.59 -15.09 27.60
N ASP A 221 6.42 -15.29 28.63
CA ASP A 221 6.59 -16.57 29.32
C ASP A 221 7.05 -16.39 30.77
N ASP A 222 6.22 -16.86 31.72
CA ASP A 222 6.44 -16.66 33.16
C ASP A 222 7.70 -17.38 33.66
N ASP A 223 8.05 -18.54 33.08
CA ASP A 223 9.24 -19.30 33.48
C ASP A 223 10.52 -18.57 33.05
N ILE A 224 10.56 -18.03 31.83
CA ILE A 224 11.67 -17.17 31.38
C ILE A 224 11.79 -15.92 32.26
N MET A 225 10.68 -15.27 32.60
CA MET A 225 10.68 -14.09 33.48
C MET A 225 11.24 -14.41 34.87
N SER A 226 10.82 -15.53 35.48
CA SER A 226 11.30 -15.95 36.80
C SER A 226 12.83 -16.16 36.79
N ARG A 227 13.34 -16.90 35.79
CA ARG A 227 14.78 -17.17 35.66
C ARG A 227 15.58 -15.90 35.40
N PHE A 228 15.03 -14.94 34.66
CA PHE A 228 15.66 -13.64 34.46
C PHE A 228 15.78 -12.86 35.79
N LEU A 229 14.70 -12.80 36.58
CA LEU A 229 14.69 -12.10 37.89
C LEU A 229 15.63 -12.73 38.92
N GLU A 230 15.87 -14.04 38.82
CA GLU A 230 16.82 -14.78 39.66
C GLU A 230 18.29 -14.61 39.20
N GLY A 231 18.54 -13.91 38.09
CA GLY A 231 19.88 -13.73 37.51
C GLY A 231 20.37 -14.95 36.72
N GLU A 232 19.47 -15.86 36.33
CA GLU A 232 19.77 -17.09 35.60
C GLU A 232 19.53 -16.98 34.08
N ALA A 233 19.48 -15.77 33.53
CA ALA A 233 19.23 -15.52 32.11
C ALA A 233 20.20 -16.28 31.18
N ALA A 234 21.46 -16.42 31.58
CA ALA A 234 22.48 -17.16 30.83
C ALA A 234 22.20 -18.68 30.77
N ALA A 235 21.45 -19.23 31.72
CA ALA A 235 21.11 -20.65 31.78
C ALA A 235 19.90 -21.03 30.92
N VAL A 236 19.15 -20.05 30.41
CA VAL A 236 18.05 -20.29 29.46
C VAL A 236 18.66 -20.79 28.15
N THR A 237 18.14 -21.90 27.64
CA THR A 237 18.65 -22.57 26.43
C THR A 237 17.99 -22.05 25.16
N ALA A 238 18.56 -22.36 23.99
CA ALA A 238 17.94 -22.05 22.71
C ALA A 238 16.59 -22.77 22.54
N GLU A 239 16.50 -24.03 22.97
CA GLU A 239 15.28 -24.86 22.87
C GLU A 239 14.12 -24.30 23.68
N GLU A 240 14.41 -23.63 24.81
CA GLU A 240 13.41 -22.93 25.62
C GLU A 240 13.01 -21.58 25.00
N ILE A 241 13.95 -20.87 24.36
CA ILE A 241 13.69 -19.54 23.77
C ILE A 241 12.91 -19.62 22.46
N GLU A 242 13.22 -20.56 21.58
CA GLU A 242 12.59 -20.68 20.27
C GLU A 242 11.04 -20.68 20.31
N PRO A 243 10.36 -21.50 21.14
CA PRO A 243 8.91 -21.51 21.20
C PRO A 243 8.32 -20.20 21.75
N VAL A 244 8.98 -19.58 22.74
CA VAL A 244 8.54 -18.29 23.31
C VAL A 244 8.72 -17.16 22.31
N LEU A 245 9.84 -17.13 21.60
CA LEU A 245 10.09 -16.17 20.52
C LEU A 245 9.05 -16.31 19.41
N ARG A 246 8.72 -17.55 18.99
CA ARG A 246 7.64 -17.77 18.02
C ARG A 246 6.31 -17.24 18.55
N LYS A 247 5.92 -17.58 19.78
CA LYS A 247 4.69 -17.08 20.41
C LYS A 247 4.64 -15.54 20.44
N ALA A 248 5.76 -14.90 20.78
CA ALA A 248 5.89 -13.45 20.81
C ALA A 248 5.71 -12.82 19.42
N VAL A 249 6.31 -13.41 18.37
CA VAL A 249 6.16 -12.95 16.98
C VAL A 249 4.70 -13.07 16.50
N LEU A 250 4.07 -14.21 16.75
CA LEU A 250 2.68 -14.47 16.36
C LEU A 250 1.68 -13.56 17.09
N SER A 251 2.04 -13.07 18.28
CA SER A 251 1.23 -12.09 19.03
C SER A 251 1.24 -10.68 18.44
N LEU A 252 2.10 -10.40 17.44
CA LEU A 252 2.36 -9.09 16.83
C LEU A 252 3.03 -8.06 17.74
N ASN A 253 3.37 -8.44 18.97
CA ASN A 253 3.98 -7.57 19.98
C ASN A 253 5.49 -7.72 20.09
N PHE A 254 6.13 -8.47 19.19
CA PHE A 254 7.58 -8.67 19.16
C PHE A 254 8.09 -8.74 17.72
N THR A 255 9.21 -8.06 17.44
CA THR A 255 9.85 -8.04 16.11
C THR A 255 11.30 -8.53 16.24
N PRO A 256 11.61 -9.76 15.78
CA PRO A 256 12.97 -10.28 15.77
C PRO A 256 13.77 -9.55 14.69
N VAL A 257 14.96 -9.07 15.04
CA VAL A 257 15.83 -8.33 14.13
C VAL A 257 17.03 -9.18 13.74
N PHE A 258 17.05 -9.57 12.47
CA PHE A 258 18.16 -10.24 11.80
C PHE A 258 19.06 -9.20 11.12
N VAL A 259 20.34 -9.52 10.98
CA VAL A 259 21.36 -8.64 10.40
C VAL A 259 22.09 -9.39 9.28
N GLY A 260 22.37 -8.73 8.16
CA GLY A 260 23.09 -9.37 7.06
C GLY A 260 23.43 -8.45 5.89
N SER A 261 23.99 -9.06 4.83
CA SER A 261 24.22 -8.40 3.56
C SER A 261 23.81 -9.32 2.42
N ALA A 262 22.70 -8.98 1.76
CA ALA A 262 22.26 -9.69 0.56
C ALA A 262 23.23 -9.49 -0.62
N TYR A 263 23.96 -8.37 -0.66
CA TYR A 263 24.95 -8.11 -1.71
C TYR A 263 26.20 -8.98 -1.56
N LYS A 264 26.73 -9.08 -0.32
CA LYS A 264 27.90 -9.92 -0.01
C LYS A 264 27.55 -11.37 0.34
N ASN A 265 26.31 -11.80 0.11
CA ASN A 265 25.86 -13.19 0.31
C ASN A 265 26.01 -13.71 1.75
N LYS A 266 25.74 -12.85 2.75
CA LYS A 266 25.93 -13.17 4.18
C LYS A 266 24.62 -13.11 4.95
N ALA A 267 24.37 -14.15 5.75
CA ALA A 267 23.24 -14.28 6.69
C ALA A 267 21.82 -14.36 6.10
N VAL A 268 21.68 -14.51 4.77
CA VAL A 268 20.35 -14.70 4.13
C VAL A 268 19.75 -16.07 4.48
N GLN A 269 20.56 -17.13 4.52
CA GLN A 269 20.09 -18.47 4.87
C GLN A 269 19.61 -18.55 6.33
N HIS A 270 20.25 -17.80 7.21
CA HIS A 270 19.85 -17.74 8.62
C HIS A 270 18.53 -16.95 8.79
N LEU A 271 18.30 -15.92 7.97
CA LEU A 271 16.98 -15.29 7.86
C LEU A 271 15.91 -16.27 7.39
N LEU A 272 16.21 -17.12 6.39
CA LEU A 272 15.26 -18.16 5.93
C LEU A 272 14.95 -19.21 7.00
N ASP A 273 15.93 -19.54 7.83
CA ASP A 273 15.69 -20.37 9.01
C ASP A 273 14.72 -19.68 9.99
N GLY A 274 14.90 -18.38 10.22
CA GLY A 274 13.97 -17.57 11.02
C GLY A 274 12.56 -17.50 10.44
N VAL A 275 12.42 -17.40 9.11
CA VAL A 275 11.11 -17.45 8.42
C VAL A 275 10.37 -18.73 8.75
N VAL A 276 11.03 -19.87 8.61
CA VAL A 276 10.41 -21.18 8.86
C VAL A 276 10.05 -21.33 10.35
N LYS A 277 10.96 -20.93 11.25
CA LYS A 277 10.81 -21.11 12.69
C LYS A 277 9.82 -20.15 13.34
N TYR A 278 9.73 -18.90 12.89
CA TYR A 278 9.03 -17.84 13.64
C TYR A 278 7.81 -17.25 12.92
N LEU A 279 7.70 -17.35 11.59
CA LEU A 279 6.51 -16.90 10.87
C LEU A 279 5.40 -17.97 10.88
N PRO A 280 4.12 -17.55 10.76
CA PRO A 280 2.98 -18.46 10.88
C PRO A 280 2.80 -19.36 9.67
N ALA A 281 2.21 -20.51 9.93
CA ALA A 281 1.48 -21.31 8.97
C ALA A 281 0.08 -20.72 8.72
N PRO A 282 -0.58 -21.05 7.58
CA PRO A 282 -1.87 -20.44 7.21
C PRO A 282 -3.01 -20.62 8.20
N TYR A 283 -2.98 -21.64 9.05
CA TYR A 283 -4.02 -21.90 10.05
C TYR A 283 -3.79 -21.17 11.38
N GLU A 284 -2.61 -20.60 11.61
CA GLU A 284 -2.28 -19.85 12.82
C GLU A 284 -2.67 -18.37 12.70
N VAL A 285 -2.99 -17.91 11.49
CA VAL A 285 -3.44 -16.53 11.23
C VAL A 285 -4.96 -16.46 11.26
N LYS A 286 -5.48 -15.49 12.01
CA LYS A 286 -6.91 -15.18 12.03
C LYS A 286 -7.31 -14.40 10.78
N ASN A 287 -8.08 -15.05 9.90
CA ASN A 287 -8.63 -14.44 8.70
C ASN A 287 -10.13 -14.15 8.88
N VAL A 288 -10.58 -12.97 8.44
CA VAL A 288 -11.99 -12.53 8.60
C VAL A 288 -12.57 -12.17 7.24
N ALA A 289 -13.75 -12.70 6.96
CA ALA A 289 -14.60 -12.30 5.85
C ALA A 289 -15.89 -11.66 6.37
N PHE A 290 -16.67 -11.10 5.46
CA PHE A 290 -17.95 -10.47 5.73
C PHE A 290 -19.05 -11.25 5.01
N GLN A 291 -20.00 -11.77 5.76
CA GLN A 291 -21.22 -12.32 5.19
C GLN A 291 -22.18 -11.18 4.88
N VAL A 292 -22.56 -11.08 3.61
CA VAL A 292 -23.49 -10.06 3.12
C VAL A 292 -24.91 -10.61 3.25
N ALA A 293 -25.70 -10.04 4.16
CA ALA A 293 -27.11 -10.39 4.32
C ALA A 293 -27.96 -9.79 3.18
N ALA A 294 -29.17 -10.32 2.98
CA ALA A 294 -30.08 -9.87 1.92
C ALA A 294 -30.53 -8.41 2.05
N ASP A 295 -30.39 -7.81 3.24
CA ASP A 295 -30.67 -6.41 3.55
C ASP A 295 -29.42 -5.49 3.40
N GLY A 296 -28.29 -6.04 2.97
CA GLY A 296 -27.03 -5.32 2.80
C GLY A 296 -26.20 -5.15 4.07
N LYS A 297 -26.62 -5.71 5.21
CA LYS A 297 -25.79 -5.70 6.43
C LYS A 297 -24.67 -6.71 6.34
N GLU A 298 -23.48 -6.27 6.72
CA GLU A 298 -22.28 -7.10 6.79
C GLU A 298 -22.09 -7.62 8.20
N THR A 299 -21.84 -8.93 8.33
CA THR A 299 -21.49 -9.57 9.60
C THR A 299 -20.12 -10.23 9.47
N GLU A 300 -19.24 -10.01 10.44
CA GLU A 300 -17.90 -10.61 10.45
C GLU A 300 -18.01 -12.12 10.68
N VAL A 301 -17.32 -12.87 9.82
CA VAL A 301 -17.18 -14.33 9.90
C VAL A 301 -15.70 -14.67 9.91
N GLU A 302 -15.28 -15.36 10.95
CA GLU A 302 -13.91 -15.89 11.03
C GLU A 302 -13.78 -17.11 10.10
N LEU A 303 -12.83 -17.04 9.18
CA LEU A 303 -12.51 -18.13 8.27
C LEU A 303 -11.58 -19.12 8.95
N LYS A 304 -11.81 -20.41 8.69
CA LYS A 304 -10.95 -21.48 9.19
C LYS A 304 -10.25 -22.14 8.03
N SER A 305 -8.93 -22.29 8.10
CA SER A 305 -8.10 -22.94 7.07
C SER A 305 -8.33 -24.46 7.01
N GLU A 306 -9.57 -24.87 6.74
CA GLU A 306 -10.07 -26.24 6.70
C GLU A 306 -10.58 -26.56 5.28
N GLU A 307 -10.23 -27.73 4.75
CA GLU A 307 -10.59 -28.14 3.37
C GLU A 307 -12.08 -28.45 3.19
N ASN A 308 -12.77 -28.85 4.27
CA ASN A 308 -14.20 -29.20 4.25
C ASN A 308 -15.13 -27.99 4.45
N ALA A 309 -14.58 -26.81 4.72
CA ALA A 309 -15.36 -25.58 4.87
C ALA A 309 -15.84 -25.06 3.50
N PRO A 310 -16.89 -24.22 3.43
CA PRO A 310 -17.34 -23.61 2.18
C PRO A 310 -16.23 -22.76 1.55
N LEU A 311 -16.01 -22.88 0.23
CA LEU A 311 -14.94 -22.16 -0.47
C LEU A 311 -15.01 -20.65 -0.23
N CYS A 312 -13.88 -20.05 0.15
CA CYS A 312 -13.65 -18.61 0.14
C CYS A 312 -12.24 -18.33 -0.37
N ALA A 313 -12.15 -17.69 -1.54
CA ALA A 313 -10.89 -17.35 -2.19
C ALA A 313 -10.85 -15.89 -2.64
N LEU A 314 -9.71 -15.23 -2.47
CA LEU A 314 -9.50 -13.83 -2.89
C LEU A 314 -8.66 -13.79 -4.15
N ALA A 315 -9.15 -13.14 -5.20
CA ALA A 315 -8.35 -12.75 -6.35
C ALA A 315 -7.52 -11.53 -5.98
N PHE A 316 -6.20 -11.67 -5.97
CA PHE A 316 -5.33 -10.56 -5.59
C PHE A 316 -4.57 -10.01 -6.78
N LYS A 317 -3.91 -10.84 -7.59
CA LYS A 317 -3.14 -10.38 -8.75
C LYS A 317 -3.77 -10.84 -10.06
N LEU A 318 -3.81 -9.95 -11.06
CA LEU A 318 -4.21 -10.27 -12.42
C LEU A 318 -2.99 -10.13 -13.33
N GLU A 319 -2.77 -11.11 -14.19
CA GLU A 319 -1.67 -11.11 -15.15
C GLU A 319 -2.20 -11.67 -16.47
N GLU A 320 -2.10 -10.92 -17.57
CA GLU A 320 -2.48 -11.45 -18.88
C GLU A 320 -1.22 -11.69 -19.69
N GLY A 321 -0.96 -12.98 -19.90
CA GLY A 321 0.13 -13.46 -20.74
C GLY A 321 -0.33 -13.74 -22.16
N LYS A 322 0.59 -14.23 -23.00
CA LYS A 322 0.33 -14.56 -24.41
C LYS A 322 -0.80 -15.58 -24.62
N TYR A 323 -1.07 -16.41 -23.62
CA TYR A 323 -2.03 -17.51 -23.70
C TYR A 323 -3.40 -17.16 -23.10
N GLY A 324 -3.50 -16.08 -22.32
CA GLY A 324 -4.73 -15.67 -21.66
C GLY A 324 -4.50 -14.99 -20.31
N GLN A 325 -5.60 -14.62 -19.66
CA GLN A 325 -5.60 -14.01 -18.34
C GLN A 325 -5.41 -15.07 -17.24
N LEU A 326 -4.41 -14.86 -16.39
CA LEU A 326 -4.18 -15.53 -15.13
C LEU A 326 -4.71 -14.66 -13.99
N THR A 327 -5.49 -15.28 -13.11
CA THR A 327 -6.04 -14.65 -11.92
C THR A 327 -5.47 -15.38 -10.71
N TYR A 328 -4.50 -14.77 -10.03
CA TYR A 328 -3.90 -15.33 -8.83
C TYR A 328 -4.88 -15.23 -7.66
N ILE A 329 -5.03 -16.35 -6.97
CA ILE A 329 -5.97 -16.52 -5.88
C ILE A 329 -5.28 -16.99 -4.62
N ARG A 330 -5.79 -16.53 -3.49
CA ARG A 330 -5.51 -17.04 -2.16
C ARG A 330 -6.74 -17.78 -1.65
N ILE A 331 -6.61 -19.06 -1.35
CA ILE A 331 -7.72 -19.84 -0.76
C ILE A 331 -7.59 -19.77 0.75
N TYR A 332 -8.59 -19.21 1.42
CA TYR A 332 -8.59 -19.09 2.88
C TYR A 332 -9.26 -20.29 3.54
N GLN A 333 -10.33 -20.81 2.93
CA GLN A 333 -11.04 -21.99 3.42
C GLN A 333 -11.69 -22.76 2.27
N GLY A 334 -11.95 -24.03 2.50
CA GLY A 334 -12.44 -24.96 1.49
C GLY A 334 -11.36 -25.37 0.51
N HIS A 335 -11.80 -25.86 -0.64
CA HIS A 335 -10.94 -26.28 -1.73
C HIS A 335 -11.62 -25.97 -3.07
N VAL A 336 -10.84 -25.96 -4.14
CA VAL A 336 -11.35 -25.85 -5.51
C VAL A 336 -10.68 -26.89 -6.39
N GLN A 337 -11.48 -27.58 -7.19
CA GLN A 337 -11.05 -28.56 -8.17
C GLN A 337 -11.35 -28.06 -9.59
N LYS A 338 -10.62 -28.62 -10.54
CA LYS A 338 -10.89 -28.40 -11.96
C LYS A 338 -12.29 -28.90 -12.31
N GLY A 339 -13.08 -28.02 -12.91
CA GLY A 339 -14.48 -28.28 -13.28
C GLY A 339 -15.50 -27.66 -12.33
N ASP A 340 -15.08 -27.20 -11.16
CA ASP A 340 -15.96 -26.57 -10.17
C ASP A 340 -16.61 -25.29 -10.69
N THR A 341 -17.76 -24.96 -10.11
CA THR A 341 -18.45 -23.69 -10.35
C THR A 341 -18.28 -22.79 -9.14
N ILE A 342 -17.63 -21.64 -9.35
CA ILE A 342 -17.39 -20.62 -8.34
C ILE A 342 -18.22 -19.36 -8.64
N PHE A 343 -18.45 -18.56 -7.61
CA PHE A 343 -19.30 -17.38 -7.67
C PHE A 343 -18.50 -16.14 -7.31
N ASN A 344 -18.50 -15.13 -8.18
CA ASN A 344 -17.91 -13.83 -7.85
C ASN A 344 -18.93 -13.02 -7.03
N THR A 345 -18.59 -12.70 -5.80
CA THR A 345 -19.55 -12.10 -4.85
C THR A 345 -19.94 -10.68 -5.21
N ARG A 346 -19.02 -9.90 -5.79
CA ARG A 346 -19.28 -8.51 -6.22
C ARG A 346 -20.21 -8.43 -7.44
N THR A 347 -20.04 -9.33 -8.41
CA THR A 347 -20.79 -9.29 -9.68
C THR A 347 -21.96 -10.27 -9.73
N GLY A 348 -22.03 -11.22 -8.80
CA GLY A 348 -22.99 -12.33 -8.80
C GLY A 348 -22.77 -13.35 -9.94
N LYS A 349 -21.71 -13.20 -10.74
CA LYS A 349 -21.46 -14.05 -11.91
C LYS A 349 -20.93 -15.42 -11.49
N LYS A 350 -21.51 -16.46 -12.10
CA LYS A 350 -21.03 -17.84 -12.04
C LYS A 350 -19.87 -18.02 -13.02
N ASN A 351 -18.77 -18.59 -12.55
CA ASN A 351 -17.61 -18.93 -13.36
C ASN A 351 -17.30 -20.42 -13.20
N LYS A 352 -16.96 -21.08 -14.31
CA LYS A 352 -16.50 -22.47 -14.28
C LYS A 352 -14.98 -22.51 -14.29
N VAL A 353 -14.39 -23.24 -13.36
CA VAL A 353 -12.94 -23.40 -13.24
C VAL A 353 -12.47 -24.36 -14.32
N GLY A 354 -11.97 -23.84 -15.44
CA GLY A 354 -11.52 -24.67 -16.56
C GLY A 354 -10.14 -25.28 -16.35
N ARG A 355 -9.20 -24.47 -15.86
CA ARG A 355 -7.79 -24.84 -15.65
C ARG A 355 -7.24 -24.11 -14.43
N LEU A 356 -6.60 -24.88 -13.55
CA LEU A 356 -5.92 -24.43 -12.35
C LEU A 356 -4.42 -24.60 -12.55
N VAL A 357 -3.66 -23.58 -12.21
CA VAL A 357 -2.20 -23.60 -12.34
C VAL A 357 -1.53 -23.13 -11.06
N ARG A 358 -0.35 -23.68 -10.79
CA ARG A 358 0.59 -23.13 -9.81
C ARG A 358 1.81 -22.61 -10.56
N MET A 359 2.23 -21.39 -10.22
CA MET A 359 3.45 -20.81 -10.76
C MET A 359 4.64 -21.39 -10.02
N HIS A 360 5.58 -21.96 -10.78
CA HIS A 360 6.82 -22.48 -10.25
C HIS A 360 7.97 -21.78 -10.97
N ALA A 361 8.40 -20.63 -10.40
CA ALA A 361 9.23 -19.65 -11.09
C ALA A 361 8.55 -19.12 -12.36
N ASP A 362 9.17 -19.29 -13.53
CA ASP A 362 8.67 -18.91 -14.85
C ASP A 362 7.86 -20.02 -15.56
N GLU A 363 7.78 -21.22 -14.96
CA GLU A 363 7.02 -22.35 -15.50
C GLU A 363 5.61 -22.47 -14.89
N MET A 364 4.61 -22.66 -15.75
CA MET A 364 3.23 -22.94 -15.36
C MET A 364 3.02 -24.44 -15.18
N VAL A 365 2.74 -24.87 -13.95
CA VAL A 365 2.42 -26.27 -13.63
C VAL A 365 0.91 -26.43 -13.47
N ASP A 366 0.32 -27.32 -14.25
CA ASP A 366 -1.10 -27.69 -14.14
C ASP A 366 -1.36 -28.50 -12.87
N ILE A 367 -2.40 -28.11 -12.13
CA ILE A 367 -2.87 -28.81 -10.93
C ILE A 367 -4.35 -29.15 -11.06
N GLU A 368 -4.77 -30.28 -10.47
CA GLU A 368 -6.17 -30.72 -10.51
C GLU A 368 -7.00 -30.13 -9.35
N GLU A 369 -6.36 -29.86 -8.20
CA GLU A 369 -7.01 -29.29 -7.02
C GLU A 369 -6.06 -28.41 -6.20
N VAL A 370 -6.64 -27.50 -5.42
CA VAL A 370 -5.92 -26.71 -4.42
C VAL A 370 -6.82 -26.41 -3.21
N GLY A 371 -6.26 -26.62 -2.02
CA GLY A 371 -6.96 -26.44 -0.74
C GLY A 371 -6.64 -25.12 -0.04
N ALA A 372 -7.25 -24.94 1.13
CA ALA A 372 -7.05 -23.80 2.03
C ALA A 372 -5.57 -23.53 2.33
N GLY A 373 -5.21 -22.26 2.53
CA GLY A 373 -3.85 -21.82 2.90
C GLY A 373 -2.83 -21.81 1.76
N HIS A 374 -3.24 -22.14 0.54
CA HIS A 374 -2.38 -22.12 -0.65
C HIS A 374 -2.70 -20.96 -1.60
N ILE A 375 -1.71 -20.64 -2.45
CA ILE A 375 -1.84 -19.72 -3.57
C ILE A 375 -1.81 -20.54 -4.87
N ALA A 376 -2.69 -20.18 -5.80
CA ALA A 376 -2.77 -20.74 -7.15
C ALA A 376 -3.23 -19.65 -8.12
N ALA A 377 -3.42 -19.98 -9.39
CA ALA A 377 -4.07 -19.11 -10.35
C ALA A 377 -5.14 -19.83 -11.17
N PHE A 378 -6.24 -19.13 -11.43
CA PHE A 378 -7.23 -19.52 -12.42
C PHE A 378 -6.82 -19.02 -13.79
N PHE A 379 -7.08 -19.82 -14.82
CA PHE A 379 -6.89 -19.41 -16.21
C PHE A 379 -8.23 -19.02 -16.86
N GLY A 380 -8.27 -17.85 -17.49
CA GLY A 380 -9.38 -17.39 -18.32
C GLY A 380 -10.63 -16.90 -17.57
N ILE A 381 -10.51 -16.61 -16.27
CA ILE A 381 -11.60 -16.04 -15.47
C ILE A 381 -11.48 -14.51 -15.47
N ASP A 382 -12.47 -13.82 -16.05
CA ASP A 382 -12.56 -12.36 -16.03
C ASP A 382 -13.09 -11.87 -14.67
N CYS A 383 -12.23 -11.17 -13.93
CA CYS A 383 -12.57 -10.50 -12.68
C CYS A 383 -11.69 -9.26 -12.47
N ALA A 384 -11.95 -8.52 -11.39
CA ALA A 384 -11.09 -7.44 -10.94
C ALA A 384 -10.19 -7.92 -9.79
N SER A 385 -9.05 -7.25 -9.58
CA SER A 385 -8.25 -7.45 -8.37
C SER A 385 -9.08 -7.06 -7.13
N GLY A 386 -9.03 -7.88 -6.08
CA GLY A 386 -9.84 -7.74 -4.87
C GLY A 386 -11.18 -8.48 -4.90
N ASP A 387 -11.56 -9.10 -6.01
CA ASP A 387 -12.80 -9.88 -6.08
C ASP A 387 -12.71 -11.15 -5.22
N THR A 388 -13.78 -11.46 -4.49
CA THR A 388 -13.89 -12.71 -3.73
C THR A 388 -14.70 -13.74 -4.52
N PHE A 389 -14.20 -14.97 -4.53
CA PHE A 389 -14.84 -16.14 -5.09
C PHE A 389 -15.31 -17.08 -3.98
N THR A 390 -16.56 -17.51 -4.05
CA THR A 390 -17.14 -18.47 -3.09
C THR A 390 -17.77 -19.67 -3.76
N GLY A 391 -18.04 -20.70 -2.94
CA GLY A 391 -18.94 -21.79 -3.30
C GLY A 391 -20.41 -21.35 -3.34
N PRO A 392 -21.32 -22.22 -3.81
CA PRO A 392 -22.75 -21.90 -3.94
C PRO A 392 -23.47 -21.65 -2.61
N ASP A 393 -22.96 -22.22 -1.52
CA ASP A 393 -23.67 -22.26 -0.23
C ASP A 393 -23.49 -20.99 0.61
N VAL A 394 -22.47 -20.18 0.30
CA VAL A 394 -22.10 -19.00 1.08
C VAL A 394 -21.81 -17.80 0.20
N LEU A 395 -22.17 -16.62 0.70
CA LEU A 395 -21.85 -15.34 0.10
C LEU A 395 -20.96 -14.53 1.05
N TYR A 396 -19.67 -14.83 0.99
CA TYR A 396 -18.63 -14.15 1.76
C TYR A 396 -17.89 -13.16 0.87
N SER A 397 -17.69 -11.95 1.38
CA SER A 397 -16.78 -10.98 0.81
C SER A 397 -15.58 -10.83 1.72
N MET A 398 -14.38 -10.92 1.17
CA MET A 398 -13.20 -10.48 1.90
C MET A 398 -13.26 -8.96 2.10
N ARG A 399 -12.50 -8.46 3.07
CA ARG A 399 -12.39 -7.04 3.34
C ARG A 399 -11.97 -6.29 2.06
N SER A 400 -12.68 -5.21 1.74
CA SER A 400 -12.21 -4.31 0.67
C SER A 400 -10.81 -3.80 1.00
N MET A 401 -9.90 -3.87 0.04
CA MET A 401 -8.60 -3.22 0.14
C MET A 401 -8.80 -1.71 0.33
N PHE A 402 -7.90 -1.08 1.08
CA PHE A 402 -7.87 0.37 1.17
C PHE A 402 -7.28 0.92 -0.14
N VAL A 403 -8.12 1.58 -0.94
CA VAL A 403 -7.71 2.21 -2.20
C VAL A 403 -7.55 3.72 -1.96
N PRO A 404 -6.32 4.27 -1.96
CA PRO A 404 -6.12 5.71 -1.82
C PRO A 404 -6.69 6.48 -3.01
N ALA A 405 -7.03 7.75 -2.80
CA ALA A 405 -7.51 8.63 -3.86
C ALA A 405 -6.34 9.05 -4.79
N PRO A 406 -6.51 9.01 -6.13
CA PRO A 406 -5.52 9.51 -7.06
C PRO A 406 -5.22 11.00 -6.86
N VAL A 407 -3.97 11.42 -7.05
CA VAL A 407 -3.50 12.79 -6.79
C VAL A 407 -3.06 13.55 -8.04
N ILE A 408 -2.76 12.83 -9.13
CA ILE A 408 -2.34 13.39 -10.42
C ILE A 408 -3.30 12.92 -11.52
N SER A 409 -3.45 13.74 -12.55
CA SER A 409 -4.18 13.38 -13.76
C SER A 409 -3.50 13.86 -15.04
N TYR A 410 -3.61 13.06 -16.11
CA TYR A 410 -3.17 13.37 -17.46
C TYR A 410 -4.33 13.30 -18.43
N ALA A 411 -4.39 14.28 -19.35
CA ALA A 411 -5.14 14.14 -20.58
C ALA A 411 -4.32 13.29 -21.55
N VAL A 412 -4.88 12.17 -22.03
CA VAL A 412 -4.17 11.23 -22.89
C VAL A 412 -5.02 10.91 -24.11
N THR A 413 -4.40 11.05 -25.28
CA THR A 413 -5.05 10.77 -26.57
C THR A 413 -4.14 9.89 -27.42
N PRO A 414 -4.64 8.83 -28.08
CA PRO A 414 -3.83 8.06 -29.03
C PRO A 414 -3.40 8.95 -30.21
N THR A 415 -2.15 8.82 -30.66
CA THR A 415 -1.60 9.64 -31.75
C THR A 415 -2.33 9.42 -33.07
N LYS A 416 -2.91 8.22 -33.26
CA LYS A 416 -3.67 7.85 -34.45
C LYS A 416 -5.03 7.24 -34.08
N LYS A 417 -6.05 7.49 -34.92
CA LYS A 417 -7.43 7.04 -34.68
C LYS A 417 -7.64 5.53 -34.80
N ASP A 418 -6.82 4.85 -35.59
CA ASP A 418 -6.86 3.38 -35.76
C ASP A 418 -6.40 2.63 -34.50
N MET A 419 -5.64 3.27 -33.62
CA MET A 419 -5.20 2.71 -32.32
C MET A 419 -6.29 2.75 -31.24
N LEU A 420 -7.45 3.38 -31.49
CA LEU A 420 -8.47 3.65 -30.48
C LEU A 420 -9.07 2.37 -29.86
N ALA A 421 -9.15 1.29 -30.63
CA ALA A 421 -9.60 0.00 -30.12
C ALA A 421 -8.62 -0.60 -29.09
N ASN A 422 -7.32 -0.60 -29.42
CA ASN A 422 -6.27 -1.06 -28.51
C ASN A 422 -6.12 -0.14 -27.29
N PHE A 423 -6.27 1.17 -27.48
CA PHE A 423 -6.26 2.16 -26.39
C PHE A 423 -7.38 1.88 -25.39
N SER A 424 -8.61 1.69 -25.88
CA SER A 424 -9.75 1.35 -25.02
C SER A 424 -9.58 0.01 -24.31
N LYS A 425 -8.95 -0.98 -24.98
CA LYS A 425 -8.63 -2.27 -24.38
C LYS A 425 -7.61 -2.14 -23.25
N ALA A 426 -6.54 -1.37 -23.47
CA ALA A 426 -5.47 -1.13 -22.50
C ALA A 426 -6.01 -0.43 -21.24
N LEU A 427 -6.76 0.68 -21.41
CA LEU A 427 -7.34 1.43 -20.30
C LEU A 427 -8.29 0.59 -19.43
N ASN A 428 -9.18 -0.17 -20.07
CA ASN A 428 -10.10 -1.05 -19.34
C ASN A 428 -9.36 -2.14 -18.57
N ARG A 429 -8.26 -2.68 -19.12
CA ARG A 429 -7.44 -3.66 -18.42
C ARG A 429 -6.73 -3.04 -17.23
N PHE A 430 -6.03 -1.92 -17.44
CA PHE A 430 -5.28 -1.27 -16.38
C PHE A 430 -6.16 -0.83 -15.22
N SER A 431 -7.39 -0.37 -15.48
CA SER A 431 -8.35 -0.07 -14.40
C SER A 431 -8.89 -1.31 -13.66
N LYS A 432 -8.90 -2.49 -14.29
CA LYS A 432 -9.23 -3.77 -13.60
C LYS A 432 -8.04 -4.30 -12.80
N GLU A 433 -6.84 -4.05 -13.28
CA GLU A 433 -5.57 -4.45 -12.67
C GLU A 433 -5.26 -3.59 -11.44
N ASP A 434 -5.48 -2.28 -11.53
CA ASP A 434 -5.16 -1.31 -10.49
C ASP A 434 -6.33 -0.35 -10.21
N PRO A 435 -6.98 -0.44 -9.03
CA PRO A 435 -8.12 0.41 -8.67
C PRO A 435 -7.73 1.88 -8.41
N THR A 436 -6.44 2.20 -8.27
CA THR A 436 -5.95 3.58 -8.18
C THR A 436 -5.75 4.20 -9.57
N PHE A 437 -5.68 3.40 -10.64
CA PHE A 437 -5.67 3.88 -12.02
C PHE A 437 -7.09 4.12 -12.53
N ARG A 438 -7.56 5.37 -12.41
CA ARG A 438 -8.92 5.74 -12.81
C ARG A 438 -8.93 6.39 -14.19
N VAL A 439 -9.91 6.01 -14.99
CA VAL A 439 -10.10 6.55 -16.33
C VAL A 439 -11.51 7.11 -16.42
N HIS A 440 -11.62 8.33 -16.92
CA HIS A 440 -12.91 8.90 -17.28
C HIS A 440 -12.75 9.77 -18.52
N ARG A 441 -13.87 10.05 -19.19
CA ARG A 441 -13.92 10.99 -20.30
C ARG A 441 -14.48 12.30 -19.78
N ASP A 442 -13.77 13.39 -20.02
CA ASP A 442 -14.25 14.71 -19.68
C ASP A 442 -15.36 15.10 -20.68
N GLU A 443 -16.55 15.46 -20.18
CA GLU A 443 -17.72 15.73 -21.03
C GLU A 443 -17.63 17.08 -21.76
N GLU A 444 -16.82 18.03 -21.25
CA GLU A 444 -16.69 19.39 -21.79
C GLU A 444 -15.65 19.44 -22.92
N SER A 445 -14.47 18.87 -22.70
CA SER A 445 -13.39 18.77 -23.70
C SER A 445 -13.51 17.55 -24.61
N GLY A 446 -14.20 16.49 -24.17
CA GLY A 446 -14.29 15.20 -24.86
C GLY A 446 -13.01 14.36 -24.77
N GLU A 447 -12.00 14.81 -24.02
CA GLU A 447 -10.70 14.15 -23.83
C GLU A 447 -10.80 12.98 -22.84
N THR A 448 -9.87 12.02 -22.95
CA THR A 448 -9.74 10.93 -21.98
C THR A 448 -8.75 11.31 -20.91
N ILE A 449 -9.19 11.33 -19.64
CA ILE A 449 -8.38 11.67 -18.49
C ILE A 449 -8.04 10.39 -17.71
N ILE A 450 -6.75 10.15 -17.54
CA ILE A 450 -6.23 9.10 -16.65
C ILE A 450 -5.77 9.73 -15.34
N GLN A 451 -6.01 9.07 -14.21
CA GLN A 451 -5.64 9.52 -12.88
C GLN A 451 -4.83 8.44 -12.16
N GLY A 452 -3.83 8.84 -11.38
CA GLY A 452 -2.95 7.93 -10.67
C GLY A 452 -2.36 8.52 -9.39
N MET A 453 -1.42 7.79 -8.79
CA MET A 453 -0.80 8.12 -7.50
C MET A 453 0.43 9.02 -7.62
N GLY A 454 1.01 9.17 -8.82
CA GLY A 454 2.21 9.95 -9.05
C GLY A 454 2.59 10.04 -10.53
N GLU A 455 3.58 10.88 -10.85
CA GLU A 455 4.08 11.07 -12.21
C GLU A 455 4.68 9.76 -12.75
N LEU A 456 5.54 9.11 -11.96
CA LEU A 456 6.16 7.83 -12.33
C LEU A 456 5.11 6.74 -12.55
N HIS A 457 4.08 6.70 -11.71
CA HIS A 457 2.93 5.80 -11.88
C HIS A 457 2.32 5.94 -13.28
N LEU A 458 1.88 7.15 -13.66
CA LEU A 458 1.21 7.36 -14.94
C LEU A 458 2.14 7.15 -16.13
N ASP A 459 3.40 7.56 -16.03
CA ASP A 459 4.40 7.38 -17.08
C ASP A 459 4.62 5.90 -17.40
N ILE A 460 4.65 5.03 -16.37
CA ILE A 460 4.77 3.59 -16.55
C ILE A 460 3.55 3.03 -17.29
N TYR A 461 2.33 3.44 -16.95
CA TYR A 461 1.14 2.98 -17.68
C TYR A 461 1.11 3.47 -19.13
N ILE A 462 1.56 4.69 -19.41
CA ILE A 462 1.72 5.21 -20.78
C ILE A 462 2.73 4.36 -21.56
N GLU A 463 3.87 4.05 -20.97
CA GLU A 463 4.89 3.23 -21.62
C GLU A 463 4.44 1.77 -21.80
N ARG A 464 3.66 1.22 -20.86
CA ARG A 464 2.98 -0.08 -21.01
C ARG A 464 1.97 -0.06 -22.18
N MET A 465 1.18 1.01 -22.36
CA MET A 465 0.29 1.14 -23.53
C MET A 465 1.09 1.05 -24.84
N LYS A 466 2.26 1.70 -24.88
CA LYS A 466 3.13 1.68 -26.05
C LYS A 466 3.72 0.29 -26.31
N ARG A 467 4.27 -0.38 -25.29
CA ARG A 467 4.97 -1.67 -25.44
C ARG A 467 4.02 -2.86 -25.58
N GLU A 468 3.01 -2.95 -24.71
CA GLU A 468 2.09 -4.09 -24.65
C GLU A 468 0.96 -4.00 -25.69
N TYR A 469 0.49 -2.79 -26.00
CA TYR A 469 -0.69 -2.56 -26.86
C TYR A 469 -0.37 -1.86 -28.18
N GLN A 470 0.89 -1.48 -28.40
CA GLN A 470 1.35 -0.75 -29.58
C GLN A 470 0.59 0.58 -29.78
N VAL A 471 0.19 1.22 -28.66
CA VAL A 471 -0.52 2.50 -28.67
C VAL A 471 0.44 3.61 -28.28
N GLU A 472 0.83 4.42 -29.26
CA GLU A 472 1.51 5.67 -28.96
C GLU A 472 0.49 6.72 -28.54
N THR A 473 0.75 7.39 -27.41
CA THR A 473 -0.16 8.39 -26.85
C THR A 473 0.52 9.75 -26.75
N THR A 474 -0.24 10.81 -27.08
CA THR A 474 0.11 12.18 -26.73
C THR A 474 -0.40 12.48 -25.33
N VAL A 475 0.47 13.01 -24.48
CA VAL A 475 0.17 13.33 -23.08
C VAL A 475 0.10 14.85 -22.95
N GLY A 476 -1.03 15.35 -22.42
CA GLY A 476 -1.22 16.76 -22.08
C GLY A 476 -0.51 17.15 -20.78
N GLU A 477 -0.58 18.43 -20.40
CA GLU A 477 0.03 18.88 -19.15
C GLU A 477 -0.61 18.21 -17.91
N PRO A 478 0.19 17.86 -16.88
CA PRO A 478 -0.32 17.37 -15.62
C PRO A 478 -1.35 18.31 -15.00
N GLN A 479 -2.49 17.77 -14.59
CA GLN A 479 -3.45 18.50 -13.78
C GLN A 479 -3.46 17.95 -12.36
N VAL A 480 -3.32 18.87 -11.40
CA VAL A 480 -3.36 18.57 -9.96
C VAL A 480 -4.81 18.41 -9.53
N ALA A 481 -5.09 17.38 -8.72
CA ALA A 481 -6.41 17.17 -8.13
C ALA A 481 -6.66 18.14 -6.97
N TYR A 482 -6.95 19.40 -7.28
CA TYR A 482 -7.37 20.41 -6.29
C TYR A 482 -8.69 20.01 -5.60
N ARG A 483 -8.98 20.62 -4.46
CA ARG A 483 -10.29 20.56 -3.81
C ARG A 483 -10.78 21.97 -3.50
N GLU A 484 -12.06 22.10 -3.19
CA GLU A 484 -12.60 23.34 -2.64
C GLU A 484 -13.11 23.08 -1.22
N THR A 485 -13.08 24.10 -0.37
CA THR A 485 -13.66 24.06 0.98
C THR A 485 -14.29 25.42 1.32
N ILE A 486 -14.83 25.55 2.52
CA ILE A 486 -15.38 26.79 3.08
C ILE A 486 -14.66 27.14 4.39
N THR A 487 -14.71 28.42 4.75
CA THR A 487 -14.03 28.93 5.96
C THR A 487 -14.98 29.54 6.98
N GLN A 488 -16.23 29.79 6.60
CA GLN A 488 -17.21 30.50 7.43
C GLN A 488 -18.51 29.72 7.57
N GLU A 489 -19.13 29.86 8.73
CA GLU A 489 -20.50 29.40 8.97
C GLU A 489 -21.50 30.38 8.33
N VAL A 490 -22.44 29.85 7.54
CA VAL A 490 -23.47 30.64 6.85
C VAL A 490 -24.83 29.95 6.94
N PRO A 491 -25.88 30.65 7.44
CA PRO A 491 -27.23 30.13 7.40
C PRO A 491 -27.77 30.16 5.97
N PHE A 492 -28.57 29.16 5.62
CA PHE A 492 -29.23 29.08 4.32
C PHE A 492 -30.73 28.85 4.48
N THR A 493 -31.49 29.35 3.52
CA THR A 493 -32.90 29.03 3.36
C THR A 493 -33.21 29.09 1.88
N TYR A 494 -33.77 28.01 1.34
CA TYR A 494 -34.16 27.93 -0.05
C TYR A 494 -35.56 27.36 -0.17
N THR A 495 -36.36 27.94 -1.07
CA THR A 495 -37.70 27.44 -1.41
C THR A 495 -37.76 27.15 -2.89
N HIS A 496 -37.80 25.86 -3.23
CA HIS A 496 -38.11 25.40 -4.57
C HIS A 496 -39.62 25.38 -4.75
N LYS A 497 -40.14 26.19 -5.69
CA LYS A 497 -41.55 26.18 -6.08
C LYS A 497 -41.67 26.27 -7.59
N LYS A 498 -42.17 25.21 -8.23
CA LYS A 498 -42.52 25.20 -9.65
C LYS A 498 -43.94 24.68 -9.83
N GLN A 499 -44.77 25.48 -10.50
CA GLN A 499 -46.11 25.07 -10.90
C GLN A 499 -46.04 24.68 -12.38
N THR A 500 -46.01 23.38 -12.64
CA THR A 500 -46.23 22.84 -14.00
C THR A 500 -47.68 22.38 -14.09
N GLY A 501 -48.25 22.22 -15.28
CA GLY A 501 -49.67 21.86 -15.45
C GLY A 501 -50.12 20.50 -14.89
N GLY A 502 -49.27 19.79 -14.12
CA GLY A 502 -49.54 18.54 -13.40
C GLY A 502 -49.22 18.64 -11.90
N SER A 503 -48.73 17.57 -11.26
CA SER A 503 -48.24 17.62 -9.88
C SER A 503 -47.16 18.71 -9.74
N GLY A 504 -47.34 19.66 -8.83
CA GLY A 504 -46.38 20.73 -8.62
C GLY A 504 -45.07 20.22 -8.03
N GLN A 505 -44.09 21.10 -7.91
CA GLN A 505 -42.88 20.85 -7.13
C GLN A 505 -42.80 21.89 -6.02
N TYR A 506 -42.76 21.43 -4.78
CA TYR A 506 -42.56 22.26 -3.60
C TYR A 506 -41.59 21.60 -2.62
N ALA A 507 -40.55 22.33 -2.22
CA ALA A 507 -39.68 21.96 -1.13
C ALA A 507 -39.05 23.22 -0.53
N LYS A 508 -39.15 23.40 0.78
CA LYS A 508 -38.41 24.43 1.50
C LYS A 508 -37.46 23.77 2.48
N ILE A 509 -36.21 24.21 2.46
CA ILE A 509 -35.17 23.77 3.38
C ILE A 509 -34.48 24.98 3.99
N GLY A 510 -34.14 24.87 5.27
CA GLY A 510 -33.43 25.88 6.05
C GLY A 510 -32.44 25.22 7.00
N GLY A 511 -31.31 25.87 7.20
CA GLY A 511 -30.19 25.22 7.88
C GLY A 511 -28.95 26.09 7.93
N VAL A 512 -27.83 25.43 8.22
CA VAL A 512 -26.51 26.06 8.36
C VAL A 512 -25.48 25.24 7.58
N MET A 513 -24.69 25.93 6.76
CA MET A 513 -23.50 25.40 6.10
C MET A 513 -22.28 25.88 6.90
N ARG A 514 -21.39 24.97 7.31
CA ARG A 514 -20.19 25.33 8.08
C ARG A 514 -18.99 24.43 7.78
N PRO A 515 -17.77 24.91 8.03
CA PRO A 515 -16.58 24.06 7.97
C PRO A 515 -16.74 22.85 8.88
N LEU A 516 -16.22 21.71 8.43
CA LEU A 516 -16.27 20.48 9.20
C LEU A 516 -15.46 20.61 10.51
N PRO A 517 -15.98 20.18 11.67
CA PRO A 517 -15.21 20.12 12.91
C PRO A 517 -13.97 19.22 12.80
N GLU A 518 -12.90 19.56 13.53
CA GLU A 518 -11.65 18.79 13.51
C GLU A 518 -11.81 17.35 14.03
N ASP A 519 -12.81 17.09 14.87
CA ASP A 519 -13.09 15.78 15.47
C ASP A 519 -14.03 14.90 14.63
N ALA A 520 -14.49 15.37 13.47
CA ALA A 520 -15.39 14.59 12.63
C ALA A 520 -14.73 13.31 12.08
N PRO A 521 -15.44 12.16 12.12
CA PRO A 521 -14.92 10.86 11.69
C PRO A 521 -14.76 10.76 10.17
N ASP A 522 -15.68 11.34 9.40
CA ASP A 522 -15.50 11.60 7.97
C ASP A 522 -14.85 12.98 7.82
N LYS A 523 -13.83 13.12 6.97
CA LYS A 523 -13.14 14.40 6.71
C LYS A 523 -13.69 15.13 5.47
N ILE A 524 -14.60 14.51 4.73
CA ILE A 524 -15.11 15.01 3.45
C ILE A 524 -16.41 15.77 3.65
N TYR A 525 -17.39 15.15 4.32
CA TYR A 525 -18.73 15.71 4.43
C TYR A 525 -19.48 15.19 5.66
N ARG A 526 -20.25 16.06 6.32
CA ARG A 526 -21.15 15.67 7.42
C ARG A 526 -22.54 16.23 7.19
N PHE A 527 -23.55 15.37 7.26
CA PHE A 527 -24.96 15.78 7.28
C PHE A 527 -25.49 15.71 8.71
N VAL A 528 -26.18 16.76 9.16
CA VAL A 528 -26.81 16.82 10.48
C VAL A 528 -28.31 17.13 10.31
N ASP A 529 -29.15 16.21 10.76
CA ASP A 529 -30.60 16.39 10.84
C ASP A 529 -30.99 16.92 12.22
N ASN A 530 -31.40 18.19 12.27
CA ASN A 530 -31.95 18.87 13.44
C ASN A 530 -33.40 19.34 13.18
N VAL A 531 -34.13 18.70 12.26
CA VAL A 531 -35.50 19.10 11.94
C VAL A 531 -36.45 18.73 13.08
N VAL A 532 -37.08 19.74 13.68
CA VAL A 532 -38.03 19.58 14.79
C VAL A 532 -39.47 19.78 14.31
N GLY A 533 -40.40 19.01 14.87
CA GLY A 533 -41.85 19.22 14.66
C GLY A 533 -42.40 18.75 13.32
N GLY A 534 -41.67 17.91 12.57
CA GLY A 534 -42.17 17.28 11.33
C GLY A 534 -42.34 18.26 10.16
N LYS A 535 -41.68 19.43 10.19
CA LYS A 535 -41.73 20.43 9.13
C LYS A 535 -41.31 19.90 7.76
N ILE A 536 -40.36 18.97 7.76
CA ILE A 536 -40.02 18.11 6.63
C ILE A 536 -40.39 16.68 7.05
N PRO A 537 -41.20 15.94 6.26
CA PRO A 537 -41.42 14.52 6.47
C PRO A 537 -40.10 13.75 6.55
N ARG A 538 -39.96 12.83 7.53
CA ARG A 538 -38.71 12.08 7.76
C ARG A 538 -38.23 11.29 6.54
N GLU A 539 -39.15 10.86 5.70
CA GLU A 539 -38.87 10.18 4.43
C GLU A 539 -38.08 11.03 3.42
N TYR A 540 -38.18 12.37 3.48
CA TYR A 540 -37.50 13.28 2.57
C TYR A 540 -36.16 13.82 3.09
N ILE A 541 -35.82 13.56 4.36
CA ILE A 541 -34.53 13.97 4.93
C ILE A 541 -33.34 13.33 4.18
N PRO A 542 -33.35 12.01 3.86
CA PRO A 542 -32.30 11.41 3.03
C PRO A 542 -32.20 12.03 1.63
N SER A 543 -33.30 12.55 1.09
CA SER A 543 -33.31 13.26 -0.19
C SER A 543 -32.64 14.64 -0.11
N CYS A 544 -32.69 15.33 1.04
CA CYS A 544 -31.88 16.52 1.26
C CYS A 544 -30.38 16.18 1.28
N ASP A 545 -29.98 15.17 2.06
CA ASP A 545 -28.59 14.68 2.12
C ASP A 545 -28.07 14.32 0.72
N ASN A 546 -28.81 13.49 -0.02
CA ASN A 546 -28.45 13.11 -1.39
C ASN A 546 -28.26 14.33 -2.32
N GLY A 547 -29.12 15.35 -2.21
CA GLY A 547 -28.97 16.58 -3.00
C GLY A 547 -27.73 17.40 -2.61
N PHE A 548 -27.37 17.45 -1.32
CA PHE A 548 -26.13 18.09 -0.89
C PHE A 548 -24.90 17.31 -1.36
N ARG A 549 -24.89 15.97 -1.22
CA ARG A 549 -23.78 15.13 -1.69
C ARG A 549 -23.50 15.30 -3.18
N GLN A 550 -24.55 15.30 -4.01
CA GLN A 550 -24.40 15.57 -5.45
C GLN A 550 -23.84 16.96 -5.76
N SER A 551 -23.97 17.92 -4.85
CA SER A 551 -23.42 19.27 -5.03
C SER A 551 -21.92 19.35 -4.70
N LEU A 552 -21.38 18.36 -3.98
CA LEU A 552 -19.97 18.32 -3.62
C LEU A 552 -19.08 17.99 -4.82
N ASP A 553 -19.60 17.38 -5.88
CA ASP A 553 -18.79 16.98 -7.04
C ASP A 553 -18.18 18.17 -7.80
N ARG A 554 -18.83 19.34 -7.75
CA ARG A 554 -18.40 20.53 -8.50
C ARG A 554 -18.49 21.80 -7.67
N GLY A 555 -17.32 22.29 -7.24
CA GLY A 555 -17.17 23.54 -6.51
C GLY A 555 -17.47 24.80 -7.33
N VAL A 556 -17.51 25.94 -6.64
CA VAL A 556 -17.94 27.23 -7.20
C VAL A 556 -16.78 28.06 -7.74
N LEU A 557 -15.55 27.85 -7.25
CA LEU A 557 -14.37 28.63 -7.63
C LEU A 557 -13.73 28.12 -8.90
N ILE A 558 -13.37 26.84 -8.92
CA ILE A 558 -12.59 26.19 -9.98
C ILE A 558 -13.26 24.90 -10.48
N GLY A 559 -14.42 24.52 -9.92
CA GLY A 559 -15.19 23.37 -10.38
C GLY A 559 -14.67 22.03 -9.87
N PHE A 560 -13.74 22.04 -8.90
CA PHE A 560 -13.21 20.82 -8.29
C PHE A 560 -14.09 20.36 -7.12
N PRO A 561 -14.01 19.08 -6.70
CA PRO A 561 -14.86 18.58 -5.64
C PRO A 561 -14.64 19.29 -4.30
N VAL A 562 -15.74 19.56 -3.61
CA VAL A 562 -15.81 20.24 -2.33
C VAL A 562 -15.65 19.23 -1.19
N VAL A 563 -14.78 19.55 -0.23
CA VAL A 563 -14.47 18.72 0.94
C VAL A 563 -14.50 19.57 2.21
N GLY A 564 -14.63 18.93 3.37
CA GLY A 564 -14.61 19.61 4.67
C GLY A 564 -15.86 20.48 4.91
N VAL A 565 -17.02 20.06 4.41
CA VAL A 565 -18.28 20.81 4.57
C VAL A 565 -19.28 20.03 5.41
N GLU A 566 -19.88 20.71 6.37
CA GLU A 566 -21.03 20.22 7.11
C GLU A 566 -22.30 20.96 6.70
N MET A 567 -23.35 20.19 6.45
CA MET A 567 -24.69 20.70 6.16
C MET A 567 -25.64 20.26 7.27
N GLU A 568 -26.07 21.23 8.08
CA GLU A 568 -27.14 21.05 9.05
C GLU A 568 -28.46 21.50 8.44
N VAL A 569 -29.51 20.67 8.54
CA VAL A 569 -30.89 21.06 8.21
C VAL A 569 -31.69 21.10 9.51
N ASN A 570 -32.24 22.26 9.84
CA ASN A 570 -32.99 22.48 11.09
C ASN A 570 -34.37 23.13 10.88
N ASP A 571 -34.65 23.61 9.67
CA ASP A 571 -35.94 24.19 9.29
C ASP A 571 -36.34 23.76 7.88
N GLY A 572 -37.62 23.92 7.55
CA GLY A 572 -38.14 23.59 6.24
C GLY A 572 -39.65 23.65 6.14
N ALA A 573 -40.18 23.26 4.99
CA ALA A 573 -41.60 23.03 4.79
C ALA A 573 -41.81 22.07 3.62
N ALA A 574 -42.84 21.24 3.75
CA ALA A 574 -43.37 20.39 2.69
C ALA A 574 -44.82 20.76 2.35
N HIS A 575 -45.27 20.37 1.18
CA HIS A 575 -46.66 20.47 0.73
C HIS A 575 -47.17 19.07 0.44
N ALA A 576 -48.39 18.74 0.90
CA ALA A 576 -48.89 17.37 0.91
C ALA A 576 -49.01 16.72 -0.48
N VAL A 577 -49.15 17.52 -1.54
CA VAL A 577 -49.36 17.04 -2.92
C VAL A 577 -48.18 17.35 -3.84
N ASP A 578 -47.44 18.42 -3.57
CA ASP A 578 -46.41 18.94 -4.48
C ASP A 578 -44.98 18.63 -4.01
N SER A 579 -44.81 18.09 -2.80
CA SER A 579 -43.50 17.65 -2.32
C SER A 579 -43.17 16.23 -2.79
N SER A 580 -41.92 16.02 -3.14
CA SER A 580 -41.37 14.74 -3.59
C SER A 580 -39.87 14.68 -3.28
N ASP A 581 -39.29 13.48 -3.33
CA ASP A 581 -37.85 13.27 -3.19
C ASP A 581 -37.03 14.17 -4.13
N MET A 582 -37.44 14.22 -5.40
CA MET A 582 -36.78 15.05 -6.42
C MET A 582 -36.87 16.55 -6.09
N ALA A 583 -38.00 17.02 -5.55
CA ALA A 583 -38.15 18.43 -5.16
C ALA A 583 -37.17 18.81 -4.04
N PHE A 584 -37.00 17.96 -3.03
CA PHE A 584 -36.04 18.19 -1.94
C PHE A 584 -34.57 18.07 -2.40
N GLN A 585 -34.26 17.13 -3.31
CA GLN A 585 -32.92 17.06 -3.92
C GLN A 585 -32.58 18.31 -4.75
N ILE A 586 -33.56 18.84 -5.51
CA ILE A 586 -33.37 20.09 -6.27
C ILE A 586 -33.20 21.28 -5.32
N ALA A 587 -34.02 21.36 -4.27
CA ALA A 587 -33.92 22.42 -3.27
C ALA A 587 -32.56 22.41 -2.57
N ALA A 588 -32.05 21.23 -2.18
CA ALA A 588 -30.73 21.05 -1.58
C ALA A 588 -29.60 21.51 -2.50
N ARG A 589 -29.63 21.09 -3.77
CA ARG A 589 -28.63 21.53 -4.77
C ARG A 589 -28.63 23.04 -4.98
N ALA A 590 -29.81 23.65 -5.03
CA ALA A 590 -29.94 25.09 -5.20
C ALA A 590 -29.50 25.87 -3.94
N ALA A 591 -29.88 25.40 -2.75
CA ALA A 591 -29.42 25.99 -1.48
C ALA A 591 -27.90 25.95 -1.36
N PHE A 592 -27.27 24.82 -1.69
CA PHE A 592 -25.82 24.69 -1.70
C PHE A 592 -25.17 25.72 -2.63
N LYS A 593 -25.67 25.81 -3.87
CA LYS A 593 -25.15 26.72 -4.89
C LYS A 593 -25.27 28.20 -4.51
N GLU A 594 -26.34 28.60 -3.82
CA GLU A 594 -26.53 29.99 -3.35
C GLU A 594 -25.73 30.33 -2.08
N THR A 595 -25.37 29.32 -1.30
CA THR A 595 -24.74 29.49 0.03
C THR A 595 -23.23 29.39 -0.04
N MET A 596 -22.68 28.44 -0.82
CA MET A 596 -21.25 28.21 -0.95
C MET A 596 -20.44 29.48 -1.26
N PRO A 597 -20.85 30.39 -2.16
CA PRO A 597 -20.10 31.62 -2.43
C PRO A 597 -20.03 32.59 -1.24
N LYS A 598 -20.97 32.50 -0.30
CA LYS A 598 -21.05 33.34 0.90
C LYS A 598 -20.23 32.77 2.07
N ALA A 599 -19.89 31.49 2.03
CA ALA A 599 -19.20 30.76 3.10
C ALA A 599 -17.66 30.90 3.09
N GLY A 600 -17.14 31.91 2.37
CA GLY A 600 -15.72 32.12 2.20
C GLY A 600 -15.03 30.91 1.55
N PRO A 601 -15.39 30.56 0.30
CA PRO A 601 -14.83 29.39 -0.35
C PRO A 601 -13.32 29.56 -0.59
N GLN A 602 -12.59 28.45 -0.46
CA GLN A 602 -11.14 28.42 -0.61
C GLN A 602 -10.71 27.19 -1.43
N VAL A 603 -9.67 27.36 -2.25
CA VAL A 603 -9.06 26.24 -2.98
C VAL A 603 -8.01 25.57 -2.11
N LEU A 604 -8.02 24.24 -2.11
CA LEU A 604 -7.03 23.41 -1.45
C LEU A 604 -6.15 22.71 -2.49
N GLU A 605 -4.84 22.68 -2.23
CA GLU A 605 -3.88 21.90 -2.99
C GLU A 605 -3.35 20.70 -2.17
N PRO A 606 -3.04 19.58 -2.83
CA PRO A 606 -2.41 18.45 -2.15
C PRO A 606 -0.96 18.78 -1.80
N ILE A 607 -0.63 18.61 -0.53
CA ILE A 607 0.72 18.74 0.01
C ILE A 607 1.33 17.35 0.12
N MET A 608 2.54 17.25 -0.42
CA MET A 608 3.34 16.04 -0.42
C MET A 608 4.35 16.12 0.71
N LYS A 609 4.47 15.05 1.48
CA LYS A 609 5.61 14.81 2.34
C LYS A 609 6.75 14.28 1.49
N VAL A 610 7.76 15.13 1.29
CA VAL A 610 8.95 14.87 0.48
C VAL A 610 10.11 14.52 1.38
N VAL A 611 10.74 13.37 1.14
CA VAL A 611 11.99 12.98 1.80
C VAL A 611 13.07 12.85 0.74
N VAL A 612 14.13 13.65 0.88
CA VAL A 612 15.30 13.60 0.01
C VAL A 612 16.48 13.02 0.77
N GLU A 613 17.15 12.03 0.18
CA GLU A 613 18.43 11.51 0.62
C GLU A 613 19.53 12.00 -0.34
N THR A 614 20.58 12.61 0.21
CA THR A 614 21.65 13.19 -0.59
C THR A 614 22.97 13.20 0.18
N PRO A 615 24.14 13.14 -0.49
CA PRO A 615 25.40 13.49 0.15
C PRO A 615 25.34 14.89 0.80
N GLU A 616 26.02 15.04 1.94
CA GLU A 616 26.03 16.29 2.73
C GLU A 616 26.57 17.49 1.93
N GLU A 617 27.48 17.24 0.98
CA GLU A 617 28.02 18.25 0.05
C GLU A 617 26.94 18.98 -0.79
N PHE A 618 25.78 18.36 -1.03
CA PHE A 618 24.66 18.96 -1.80
C PHE A 618 23.48 19.41 -0.93
N GLN A 619 23.54 19.22 0.39
CA GLN A 619 22.43 19.48 1.31
C GLN A 619 21.86 20.90 1.14
N GLY A 620 22.73 21.92 1.15
CA GLY A 620 22.30 23.32 1.03
C GLY A 620 21.63 23.66 -0.30
N GLY A 621 22.14 23.09 -1.41
CA GLY A 621 21.55 23.28 -2.73
C GLY A 621 20.14 22.69 -2.83
N ILE A 622 19.95 21.51 -2.23
CA ILE A 622 18.66 20.81 -2.26
C ILE A 622 17.63 21.48 -1.34
N GLN A 623 18.01 21.87 -0.12
CA GLN A 623 17.12 22.65 0.76
C GLN A 623 16.66 23.93 0.05
N GLY A 624 17.59 24.66 -0.59
CA GLY A 624 17.25 25.83 -1.40
C GLY A 624 16.28 25.52 -2.54
N GLY A 625 16.47 24.39 -3.24
CA GLY A 625 15.56 23.92 -4.28
C GLY A 625 14.14 23.63 -3.78
N LEU A 626 14.01 22.97 -2.62
CA LEU A 626 12.72 22.68 -2.00
C LEU A 626 12.00 23.97 -1.58
N VAL A 627 12.72 24.91 -0.95
CA VAL A 627 12.13 26.20 -0.54
C VAL A 627 11.68 27.02 -1.75
N ARG A 628 12.44 27.03 -2.86
CA ARG A 628 12.00 27.66 -4.12
C ARG A 628 10.69 27.08 -4.65
N ARG A 629 10.43 25.81 -4.36
CA ARG A 629 9.19 25.11 -4.72
C ARG A 629 8.09 25.27 -3.66
N ARG A 630 8.16 26.29 -2.80
CA ARG A 630 7.23 26.52 -1.67
C ARG A 630 7.25 25.39 -0.63
N GLY A 631 8.35 24.64 -0.56
CA GLY A 631 8.55 23.60 0.42
C GLY A 631 8.85 24.17 1.81
N ASN A 632 8.20 23.63 2.83
CA ASN A 632 8.53 23.89 4.23
C ASN A 632 9.37 22.73 4.78
N ILE A 633 10.61 23.00 5.20
CA ILE A 633 11.50 21.98 5.76
C ILE A 633 11.04 21.65 7.18
N VAL A 634 10.71 20.38 7.41
CA VAL A 634 10.25 19.85 8.70
C VAL A 634 11.44 19.38 9.53
N ASN A 635 12.34 18.63 8.90
CA ASN A 635 13.51 18.06 9.55
C ASN A 635 14.68 17.97 8.57
N SER A 636 15.90 18.05 9.09
CA SER A 636 17.12 17.79 8.33
C SER A 636 18.11 17.11 9.26
N GLU A 637 18.38 15.83 9.01
CA GLU A 637 19.34 15.04 9.77
C GLU A 637 20.53 14.72 8.86
N SER A 638 21.74 14.97 9.33
CA SER A 638 22.98 14.56 8.64
C SER A 638 23.71 13.55 9.51
N SER A 639 24.11 12.42 8.92
CA SER A 639 24.83 11.36 9.61
C SER A 639 25.76 10.66 8.62
N MET A 640 27.05 10.55 8.99
CA MET A 640 28.07 9.81 8.23
C MET A 640 28.15 10.20 6.74
N GLY A 641 28.12 11.51 6.44
CA GLY A 641 28.28 12.05 5.08
C GLY A 641 27.03 12.00 4.18
N ILE A 642 25.91 11.47 4.69
CA ILE A 642 24.60 11.47 4.04
C ILE A 642 23.66 12.39 4.84
N SER A 643 22.90 13.21 4.13
CA SER A 643 21.86 14.08 4.67
C SER A 643 20.49 13.62 4.20
N VAL A 644 19.55 13.52 5.14
CA VAL A 644 18.14 13.22 4.89
C VAL A 644 17.34 14.48 5.23
N ILE A 645 16.64 15.03 4.25
CA ILE A 645 15.85 16.25 4.35
C ILE A 645 14.37 15.88 4.20
N GLU A 646 13.56 16.20 5.20
CA GLU A 646 12.11 16.02 5.19
C GLU A 646 11.43 17.39 5.02
N ALA A 647 10.53 17.50 4.04
CA ALA A 647 9.83 18.74 3.72
C ALA A 647 8.37 18.48 3.32
N HIS A 648 7.50 19.45 3.56
CA HIS A 648 6.15 19.48 3.02
C HIS A 648 6.13 20.41 1.80
N VAL A 649 5.80 19.88 0.63
CA VAL A 649 5.86 20.62 -0.64
C VAL A 649 4.56 20.43 -1.43
N PRO A 650 3.96 21.48 -1.99
CA PRO A 650 2.79 21.33 -2.85
C PRO A 650 3.08 20.46 -4.09
N LEU A 651 2.17 19.52 -4.42
CA LEU A 651 2.36 18.65 -5.60
C LEU A 651 2.51 19.46 -6.90
N ALA A 652 1.79 20.59 -7.01
CA ALA A 652 1.83 21.47 -8.17
C ALA A 652 3.24 22.00 -8.47
N THR A 653 4.07 22.15 -7.44
CA THR A 653 5.46 22.61 -7.58
C THR A 653 6.45 21.47 -7.58
N MET A 654 6.03 20.21 -7.62
CA MET A 654 6.92 19.04 -7.65
C MET A 654 7.14 18.47 -9.06
N PHE A 655 6.34 18.88 -10.05
CA PHE A 655 6.55 18.46 -11.44
C PHE A 655 7.97 18.79 -11.93
N GLY A 656 8.61 17.79 -12.55
CA GLY A 656 9.99 17.89 -13.04
C GLY A 656 11.07 18.00 -11.95
N TYR A 657 10.72 17.86 -10.66
CA TYR A 657 11.70 17.97 -9.56
C TYR A 657 12.78 16.88 -9.66
N SER A 658 12.45 15.68 -10.12
CA SER A 658 13.44 14.59 -10.29
C SER A 658 14.63 15.01 -11.16
N THR A 659 14.37 15.75 -12.25
CA THR A 659 15.42 16.19 -13.17
C THR A 659 16.27 17.29 -12.55
N GLU A 660 15.63 18.26 -11.87
CA GLU A 660 16.33 19.31 -11.14
C GLU A 660 17.20 18.72 -10.02
N LEU A 661 16.65 17.80 -9.23
CA LEU A 661 17.35 17.14 -8.12
C LEU A 661 18.59 16.38 -8.61
N ARG A 662 18.48 15.60 -9.70
CA ARG A 662 19.62 14.92 -10.29
C ARG A 662 20.68 15.90 -10.76
N SER A 663 20.29 17.02 -11.37
CA SER A 663 21.25 18.05 -11.78
C SER A 663 21.95 18.69 -10.58
N MET A 664 21.22 18.99 -9.50
CA MET A 664 21.77 19.62 -8.30
C MET A 664 22.69 18.69 -7.49
N SER A 665 22.45 17.38 -7.56
CA SER A 665 23.18 16.36 -6.79
C SER A 665 24.20 15.56 -7.60
N GLN A 666 24.44 15.94 -8.86
CA GLN A 666 25.23 15.15 -9.81
C GLN A 666 24.73 13.69 -9.95
N GLY A 667 23.42 13.49 -9.80
CA GLY A 667 22.75 12.20 -9.86
C GLY A 667 22.88 11.34 -8.60
N LYS A 668 23.42 11.88 -7.50
CA LYS A 668 23.65 11.14 -6.25
C LYS A 668 22.52 11.28 -5.23
N ALA A 669 21.54 12.17 -5.46
CA ALA A 669 20.39 12.32 -4.58
C ALA A 669 19.16 11.57 -5.12
N GLU A 670 18.41 11.03 -4.18
CA GLU A 670 17.13 10.38 -4.44
C GLU A 670 16.07 11.08 -3.59
N TYR A 671 14.84 11.13 -4.09
CA TYR A 671 13.73 11.62 -3.30
C TYR A 671 12.54 10.69 -3.45
N THR A 672 11.69 10.78 -2.45
CA THR A 672 10.40 10.14 -2.44
C THR A 672 9.37 11.15 -1.95
N MET A 673 8.13 11.00 -2.39
CA MET A 673 7.05 11.88 -1.94
C MET A 673 5.76 11.09 -1.75
N GLU A 674 5.06 11.31 -0.65
CA GLU A 674 3.75 10.71 -0.39
C GLU A 674 2.72 11.81 -0.11
N PHE A 675 1.46 11.56 -0.46
CA PHE A 675 0.40 12.50 -0.11
C PHE A 675 0.26 12.56 1.41
N GLU A 676 0.38 13.76 1.98
CA GLU A 676 0.24 13.99 3.42
C GLU A 676 -1.17 14.50 3.73
N ARG A 677 -1.58 15.60 3.09
CA ARG A 677 -2.85 16.29 3.35
C ARG A 677 -3.17 17.32 2.27
N TYR A 678 -4.38 17.85 2.32
CA TYR A 678 -4.74 19.06 1.59
C TYR A 678 -4.50 20.30 2.45
N GLU A 679 -3.93 21.36 1.87
CA GLU A 679 -3.78 22.67 2.51
C GLU A 679 -4.31 23.78 1.60
N ALA A 680 -4.65 24.92 2.21
CA ALA A 680 -5.08 26.10 1.50
C ALA A 680 -4.00 26.64 0.55
N VAL A 681 -4.38 26.89 -0.72
CA VAL A 681 -3.47 27.56 -1.65
C VAL A 681 -3.23 29.02 -1.22
N PRO A 682 -2.05 29.60 -1.48
CA PRO A 682 -1.84 31.03 -1.39
C PRO A 682 -2.83 31.80 -2.27
N ARG A 683 -3.29 32.96 -1.80
CA ARG A 683 -4.30 33.78 -2.49
C ARG A 683 -3.94 34.08 -3.95
N GLN A 684 -2.68 34.35 -4.23
CA GLN A 684 -2.19 34.59 -5.59
C GLN A 684 -2.42 33.39 -6.52
N VAL A 685 -2.10 32.18 -6.04
CA VAL A 685 -2.32 30.92 -6.80
C VAL A 685 -3.82 30.67 -6.98
N GLN A 686 -4.63 30.93 -5.96
CA GLN A 686 -6.09 30.83 -6.08
C GLN A 686 -6.64 31.72 -7.20
N ASP A 687 -6.23 32.99 -7.23
CA ASP A 687 -6.70 33.96 -8.22
C ASP A 687 -6.27 33.55 -9.65
N GLU A 688 -5.08 32.97 -9.81
CA GLU A 688 -4.60 32.41 -11.08
C GLU A 688 -5.44 31.20 -11.53
N LEU A 689 -5.74 30.26 -10.63
CA LEU A 689 -6.57 29.09 -10.93
C LEU A 689 -8.00 29.50 -11.31
N ILE A 690 -8.59 30.47 -10.60
CA ILE A 690 -9.92 31.02 -10.92
C ILE A 690 -9.92 31.66 -12.31
N LYS A 691 -8.89 32.44 -12.65
CA LYS A 691 -8.74 33.03 -14.00
C LYS A 691 -8.63 31.96 -15.08
N LYS A 692 -7.84 30.89 -14.85
CA LYS A 692 -7.68 29.77 -15.78
C LYS A 692 -9.02 29.05 -16.01
N TYR A 693 -9.76 28.77 -14.94
CA TYR A 693 -11.10 28.16 -15.03
C TYR A 693 -12.11 29.04 -15.77
N ALA A 694 -12.11 30.35 -15.51
CA ALA A 694 -12.98 31.31 -16.21
C ALA A 694 -12.62 31.45 -17.71
N GLY A 695 -11.35 31.24 -18.08
CA GLY A 695 -10.88 31.18 -19.46
C GLY A 695 -11.39 29.93 -20.20
N ASN A 696 -11.31 28.77 -19.56
CA ASN A 696 -11.75 27.50 -20.16
C ASN A 696 -13.27 27.44 -20.41
N LYS A 697 -14.10 28.09 -19.59
CA LYS A 697 -15.57 28.17 -19.80
C LYS A 697 -16.02 29.00 -21.01
N LYS A 698 -15.12 29.78 -21.61
CA LYS A 698 -15.42 30.68 -22.73
C LYS A 698 -14.98 30.13 -24.10
N GLY A 699 -14.20 29.05 -24.10
CA GLY A 699 -13.90 28.25 -25.30
C GLY A 699 -14.91 27.13 -25.43
#